data_AF-A0A1T3CCV5-F1
#
_entry.id   AF-A0A1T3CCV5-F1
#
_cell.length_a   1.000
_cell.length_b   1.000
_cell.length_c   1.000
_cell.angle_alpha   90.00
_cell.angle_beta   90.00
_cell.angle_gamma   90.00
#
_symmetry.space_group_name_H-M   'P 1'
#
loop_
_entity.id
_entity.type
_entity.pdbx_description
1 polymer ?
#
loop_
_entity_poly.entity_id
_entity_poly.type
_entity_poly.pdbx_seq_one_letter_code
_entity_poly.pdbx_strand_id
1 'polypeptide(L)'
;MGTSLAPEGEGESESEVDLFQRVSQTFRQMAEIARNIDVHEEEKIFYSHLALHCMRFENGDATRILDFEMFLSMEHKWHEIRVQTVKERVVGFAMDGHAPPSLEAHKAKVVENLCKSIDSTKSTAWQRLVLKLKKGQLFNERVEKTNFWIDKSAEPISLLKCFEERREFFTEKTKRILSLIIGYAVLHLNRTSWLQPGWGSANIKFFQTTTRKTPLRPFIQVDLPEAGTTTDVEPDNADKDDTSFVDLDAGHPCPALIALAIVLIEVYFAKPFTKLAQMSGIPLESSSGHITLVDVCQVFNGEDENEIEGWRSQIPEDSPLLKAIDNCLDTARWEDEEGDPLDNAAMKSQIYQDVVRPLELHLTSGFSSIPLDDVDDYARQLDFGQWGQIINDHELQTSTSTLPQEPLIHQRSLSPAVMLLDSGQLGVQLGPPALQKLLHQISMANSFASSSPSLKSLSSFSSYEPNYRASQFFDDEISDGGYSNAKTKDYVRWRFEYENVYAKCIRAYLRDPPSRPVKIAILDTGIDRDHDAFEAYEENIKARFNFYNKSQKSIPDLNGHGTFTASLLLDYAPDAELYIAKIADRENATPNAKVVVDAINHAIDNWNVDIISLSFGWPSTNFEGYDELEDAIDRAHGKKILIFAAASNSGGKLGRAYPASSSQVICVHSTDTLGTPSGFSPTAEPDNLNFATVGESIESAWPMLLCDDTTTPQRYVKSRSGTSYATPIMAGIAAFLLQYARLHLPERAASALKRKEKMEALLKRCAKRGPNYAPRGNYYYVELSLHQHNLFGRELDRINDEILETLKR
;
A
#
# COMPACT_ATOMS: atom_id res chain seq x y z
N MET A 1 25.34 2.93 -74.85
CA MET A 1 24.38 3.88 -74.27
C MET A 1 23.38 3.07 -73.47
N GLY A 2 23.39 3.20 -72.15
CA GLY A 2 22.40 2.60 -71.25
C GLY A 2 22.05 3.63 -70.20
N THR A 3 20.83 4.17 -70.27
CA THR A 3 20.33 5.17 -69.33
C THR A 3 19.65 4.48 -68.17
N SER A 4 20.09 4.81 -66.96
CA SER A 4 19.44 4.40 -65.71
C SER A 4 18.08 5.08 -65.57
N LEU A 5 17.06 4.33 -65.15
CA LEU A 5 15.80 4.86 -64.64
C LEU A 5 15.85 4.80 -63.12
N ALA A 6 15.51 5.90 -62.46
CA ALA A 6 15.41 5.97 -61.00
C ALA A 6 14.09 5.31 -60.51
N PRO A 7 14.04 4.72 -59.31
CA PRO A 7 12.80 4.28 -58.69
C PRO A 7 11.99 5.49 -58.17
N GLU A 8 10.68 5.43 -58.33
CA GLU A 8 9.75 6.46 -57.85
C GLU A 8 9.34 6.21 -56.38
N GLY A 9 9.33 7.29 -55.59
CA GLY A 9 8.49 7.52 -54.41
C GLY A 9 8.27 6.38 -53.39
N GLU A 10 9.06 6.38 -52.31
CA GLU A 10 8.60 5.79 -51.05
C GLU A 10 7.41 6.60 -50.51
N GLY A 11 6.33 5.92 -50.10
CA GLY A 11 5.19 6.58 -49.47
C GLY A 11 5.48 6.92 -48.02
N GLU A 12 5.33 8.19 -47.66
CA GLU A 12 5.59 8.68 -46.30
C GLU A 12 4.78 7.91 -45.25
N SER A 13 5.48 7.37 -44.25
CA SER A 13 4.86 6.80 -43.07
C SER A 13 4.27 7.93 -42.21
N GLU A 14 2.94 7.98 -42.13
CA GLU A 14 2.17 8.89 -41.28
C GLU A 14 2.77 8.92 -39.86
N SER A 15 3.31 10.07 -39.44
CA SER A 15 4.07 10.17 -38.19
C SER A 15 3.15 10.21 -36.97
N GLU A 16 3.66 9.72 -35.84
CA GLU A 16 2.91 9.70 -34.57
C GLU A 16 2.52 11.13 -34.12
N VAL A 17 3.28 12.14 -34.53
CA VAL A 17 3.02 13.57 -34.30
C VAL A 17 1.69 14.02 -34.92
N ASP A 18 1.41 13.62 -36.16
CA ASP A 18 0.16 13.93 -36.87
C ASP A 18 -1.04 13.28 -36.15
N LEU A 19 -0.86 12.05 -35.65
CA LEU A 19 -1.88 11.32 -34.91
C LEU A 19 -2.30 12.05 -33.61
N PHE A 20 -1.34 12.57 -32.82
CA PHE A 20 -1.65 13.37 -31.62
C PHE A 20 -2.17 14.76 -31.92
N GLN A 21 -1.72 15.42 -33.01
CA GLN A 21 -2.32 16.68 -33.45
C GLN A 21 -3.79 16.50 -33.83
N ARG A 22 -4.15 15.43 -34.54
CA ARG A 22 -5.55 15.08 -34.85
C ARG A 22 -6.40 14.82 -33.58
N VAL A 23 -5.80 14.28 -32.52
CA VAL A 23 -6.47 14.09 -31.21
C VAL A 23 -6.70 15.42 -30.49
N SER A 24 -5.73 16.34 -30.50
CA SER A 24 -5.92 17.71 -29.98
C SER A 24 -6.95 18.50 -30.80
N GLN A 25 -6.97 18.34 -32.13
CA GLN A 25 -8.03 18.87 -33.00
C GLN A 25 -9.39 18.26 -32.67
N THR A 26 -9.45 16.97 -32.31
CA THR A 26 -10.68 16.31 -31.87
C THR A 26 -11.22 16.95 -30.59
N PHE A 27 -10.37 17.30 -29.62
CA PHE A 27 -10.81 18.06 -28.45
C PHE A 27 -11.36 19.44 -28.83
N ARG A 28 -10.65 20.21 -29.67
CA ARG A 28 -11.14 21.51 -30.15
C ARG A 28 -12.51 21.38 -30.82
N GLN A 29 -12.70 20.38 -31.67
CA GLN A 29 -13.99 20.11 -32.32
C GLN A 29 -15.07 19.65 -31.34
N MET A 30 -14.76 18.78 -30.38
CA MET A 30 -15.72 18.38 -29.35
C MET A 30 -16.12 19.57 -28.46
N ALA A 31 -15.18 20.45 -28.13
CA ALA A 31 -15.42 21.71 -27.43
C ALA A 31 -16.27 22.68 -28.25
N GLU A 32 -15.97 22.87 -29.54
CA GLU A 32 -16.72 23.72 -30.47
C GLU A 32 -18.16 23.20 -30.69
N ILE A 33 -18.32 21.89 -30.89
CA ILE A 33 -19.62 21.23 -30.97
C ILE A 33 -20.38 21.32 -29.63
N ALA A 34 -19.69 21.31 -28.49
CA ALA A 34 -20.28 21.54 -27.16
C ALA A 34 -20.57 23.04 -26.85
N ARG A 35 -19.96 23.98 -27.58
CA ARG A 35 -20.29 25.42 -27.52
C ARG A 35 -21.55 25.74 -28.33
N ASN A 36 -21.72 25.12 -29.51
CA ASN A 36 -22.83 25.31 -30.46
C ASN A 36 -24.22 24.78 -29.99
N ILE A 37 -24.51 24.86 -28.68
CA ILE A 37 -25.74 24.38 -28.03
C ILE A 37 -26.60 25.54 -27.49
N ASP A 38 -25.97 26.67 -27.16
CA ASP A 38 -26.55 28.02 -26.91
C ASP A 38 -27.49 28.26 -25.70
N VAL A 39 -27.59 29.55 -25.33
CA VAL A 39 -28.56 30.26 -24.46
C VAL A 39 -28.36 30.27 -22.92
N HIS A 40 -27.60 29.36 -22.29
CA HIS A 40 -27.32 29.48 -20.84
C HIS A 40 -25.83 29.40 -20.45
N GLU A 41 -25.45 30.27 -19.51
CA GLU A 41 -24.13 30.38 -18.86
C GLU A 41 -23.90 29.18 -17.91
N GLU A 42 -23.75 27.98 -18.46
CA GLU A 42 -23.48 26.75 -17.69
C GLU A 42 -22.05 26.24 -17.93
N GLU A 43 -21.38 25.92 -16.82
CA GLU A 43 -20.00 25.42 -16.76
C GLU A 43 -19.90 24.00 -17.35
N LYS A 44 -19.00 23.80 -18.32
CA LYS A 44 -18.87 22.55 -19.10
C LYS A 44 -17.53 21.89 -18.82
N ILE A 45 -17.59 20.76 -18.14
CA ILE A 45 -16.41 20.06 -17.63
C ILE A 45 -16.19 18.73 -18.37
N PHE A 46 -14.98 18.53 -18.88
CA PHE A 46 -14.54 17.32 -19.56
C PHE A 46 -13.63 16.51 -18.65
N TYR A 47 -13.79 15.19 -18.65
CA TYR A 47 -12.94 14.26 -17.93
C TYR A 47 -12.34 13.28 -18.93
N SER A 48 -11.05 13.45 -19.24
CA SER A 48 -10.32 12.48 -20.04
C SER A 48 -9.77 11.38 -19.13
N HIS A 49 -9.88 10.13 -19.55
CA HIS A 49 -9.20 9.04 -18.84
C HIS A 49 -7.69 9.25 -18.94
N LEU A 50 -6.96 9.26 -17.82
CA LEU A 50 -5.50 9.42 -17.83
C LEU A 50 -4.80 8.16 -18.39
N ALA A 51 -5.38 6.99 -18.08
CA ALA A 51 -4.97 5.65 -18.50
C ALA A 51 -5.48 5.33 -19.93
N LEU A 52 -5.12 6.20 -20.87
CA LEU A 52 -5.45 6.14 -22.31
C LEU A 52 -4.16 5.97 -23.14
N HIS A 53 -3.04 5.89 -22.44
CA HIS A 53 -1.72 6.28 -22.93
C HIS A 53 -0.59 5.42 -22.35
N CYS A 54 -0.87 4.43 -21.51
CA CYS A 54 0.14 3.48 -21.00
C CYS A 54 0.54 2.41 -22.04
N MET A 55 0.59 2.78 -23.32
CA MET A 55 1.22 1.93 -24.34
C MET A 55 2.69 2.24 -24.41
N ARG A 56 3.50 1.23 -24.09
CA ARG A 56 4.97 1.27 -24.13
C ARG A 56 5.50 1.82 -25.46
N PHE A 57 6.45 2.74 -25.38
CA PHE A 57 7.10 3.38 -26.53
C PHE A 57 8.11 2.43 -27.20
N GLU A 58 7.60 1.36 -27.83
CA GLU A 58 8.43 0.37 -28.53
C GLU A 58 8.68 0.75 -30.01
N ASN A 59 9.97 0.87 -30.35
CA ASN A 59 10.58 0.98 -31.68
C ASN A 59 9.64 0.85 -32.90
N GLY A 60 9.08 1.98 -33.34
CA GLY A 60 8.79 2.26 -34.76
C GLY A 60 7.69 1.46 -35.47
N ASP A 61 6.96 0.56 -34.79
CA ASP A 61 5.88 -0.20 -35.45
C ASP A 61 4.58 0.60 -35.51
N ALA A 62 4.45 1.42 -36.55
CA ALA A 62 3.38 2.39 -36.79
C ALA A 62 2.01 1.76 -37.15
N THR A 63 1.55 0.75 -36.40
CA THR A 63 0.38 -0.09 -36.72
C THR A 63 -0.68 -0.16 -35.61
N ARG A 64 -0.82 0.87 -34.77
CA ARG A 64 -1.80 0.89 -33.67
C ARG A 64 -2.96 1.88 -33.87
N ILE A 65 -4.15 1.45 -33.46
CA ILE A 65 -5.40 2.21 -33.39
C ILE A 65 -5.47 2.83 -31.98
N LEU A 66 -5.78 4.12 -31.84
CA LEU A 66 -6.06 4.70 -30.52
C LEU A 66 -7.56 4.71 -30.23
N ASP A 67 -7.91 4.15 -29.07
CA ASP A 67 -9.24 4.17 -28.49
C ASP A 67 -9.24 5.07 -27.25
N PHE A 68 -10.01 6.16 -27.31
CA PHE A 68 -10.17 7.14 -26.23
C PHE A 68 -11.42 6.84 -25.42
N GLU A 69 -11.32 6.83 -24.09
CA GLU A 69 -12.48 6.81 -23.19
C GLU A 69 -12.58 8.12 -22.42
N MET A 70 -13.75 8.75 -22.46
CA MET A 70 -14.01 10.08 -21.93
C MET A 70 -15.35 10.14 -21.20
N PHE A 71 -15.45 10.98 -20.18
CA PHE A 71 -16.72 11.38 -19.56
C PHE A 71 -16.98 12.85 -19.81
N LEU A 72 -18.20 13.15 -20.28
CA LEU A 72 -18.70 14.50 -20.47
C LEU A 72 -19.79 14.79 -19.42
N SER A 73 -19.67 15.92 -18.72
CA SER A 73 -20.75 16.48 -17.91
C SER A 73 -21.61 17.42 -18.74
N MET A 74 -22.92 17.19 -18.77
CA MET A 74 -23.92 18.17 -19.23
C MET A 74 -25.18 18.03 -18.37
N GLU A 75 -25.85 19.13 -18.01
CA GLU A 75 -27.08 19.09 -17.18
C GLU A 75 -26.91 18.32 -15.84
N HIS A 76 -25.72 18.37 -15.23
CA HIS A 76 -25.29 17.54 -14.09
C HIS A 76 -25.44 16.01 -14.31
N LYS A 77 -25.28 15.53 -15.56
CA LYS A 77 -25.33 14.11 -15.91
C LYS A 77 -24.09 13.67 -16.68
N TRP A 78 -23.58 12.52 -16.27
CA TRP A 78 -22.36 11.91 -16.83
C TRP A 78 -22.65 11.04 -18.06
N HIS A 79 -21.97 11.35 -19.17
CA HIS A 79 -22.07 10.62 -20.42
C HIS A 79 -20.72 9.99 -20.81
N GLU A 80 -20.69 8.66 -20.93
CA GLU A 80 -19.51 7.90 -21.38
C GLU A 80 -19.43 7.93 -22.91
N ILE A 81 -18.28 8.38 -23.42
CA ILE A 81 -17.98 8.50 -24.85
C ILE A 81 -16.69 7.74 -25.13
N ARG A 82 -16.70 6.91 -26.17
CA ARG A 82 -15.50 6.28 -26.72
C ARG A 82 -15.20 6.85 -28.10
N VAL A 83 -13.98 7.31 -28.36
CA VAL A 83 -13.56 7.79 -29.69
C VAL A 83 -12.50 6.86 -30.26
N GLN A 84 -12.64 6.40 -31.50
CA GLN A 84 -11.63 5.55 -32.16
C GLN A 84 -10.99 6.27 -33.35
N THR A 85 -9.67 6.23 -33.46
CA THR A 85 -8.94 6.68 -34.66
C THR A 85 -8.82 5.54 -35.68
N VAL A 86 -8.99 5.82 -36.97
CA VAL A 86 -8.93 4.78 -38.02
C VAL A 86 -7.82 5.10 -39.02
N LYS A 87 -6.85 4.21 -39.16
CA LYS A 87 -5.81 4.31 -40.21
C LYS A 87 -6.44 4.08 -41.59
N GLU A 88 -6.25 5.01 -42.52
CA GLU A 88 -6.75 4.83 -43.88
C GLU A 88 -5.87 3.87 -44.68
N ARG A 89 -6.47 2.88 -45.34
CA ARG A 89 -5.79 2.15 -46.42
C ARG A 89 -5.90 2.98 -47.69
N VAL A 90 -4.77 3.50 -48.17
CA VAL A 90 -4.67 4.03 -49.54
C VAL A 90 -4.96 2.87 -50.51
N VAL A 91 -5.98 3.03 -51.34
CA VAL A 91 -6.39 2.00 -52.30
C VAL A 91 -5.43 2.01 -53.49
N GLY A 92 -4.48 1.07 -53.50
CA GLY A 92 -3.69 0.76 -54.69
C GLY A 92 -4.59 0.16 -55.77
N PHE A 93 -4.67 0.81 -56.93
CA PHE A 93 -5.43 0.29 -58.07
C PHE A 93 -4.68 -0.87 -58.72
N ALA A 94 -5.29 -2.06 -58.71
CA ALA A 94 -4.87 -3.19 -59.54
C ALA A 94 -5.87 -3.38 -60.69
N MET A 95 -5.38 -3.30 -61.93
CA MET A 95 -6.12 -3.86 -63.07
C MET A 95 -5.92 -5.37 -63.10
N ASP A 96 -6.91 -6.14 -62.66
CA ASP A 96 -7.67 -6.98 -63.59
C ASP A 96 -8.91 -7.59 -62.91
N GLY A 97 -9.91 -7.95 -63.72
CA GLY A 97 -11.29 -8.09 -63.24
C GLY A 97 -11.59 -9.29 -62.35
N HIS A 98 -11.95 -9.02 -61.08
CA HIS A 98 -13.07 -9.66 -60.39
C HIS A 98 -13.61 -8.73 -59.29
N ALA A 99 -14.91 -8.42 -59.33
CA ALA A 99 -15.53 -7.54 -58.33
C ALA A 99 -15.70 -8.25 -56.97
N PRO A 100 -15.19 -7.69 -55.86
CA PRO A 100 -15.48 -8.21 -54.52
C PRO A 100 -16.94 -7.90 -54.14
N PRO A 101 -17.56 -8.70 -53.25
CA PRO A 101 -18.95 -8.51 -52.85
C PRO A 101 -19.12 -7.20 -52.07
N SER A 102 -20.20 -6.47 -52.38
CA SER A 102 -20.55 -5.23 -51.70
C SER A 102 -20.94 -5.49 -50.25
N LEU A 103 -20.04 -5.20 -49.30
CA LEU A 103 -20.47 -4.93 -47.92
C LEU A 103 -21.33 -3.66 -47.92
N GLU A 104 -22.51 -3.75 -47.32
CA GLU A 104 -23.42 -2.62 -47.16
C GLU A 104 -22.76 -1.53 -46.30
N ALA A 105 -22.28 -0.46 -46.94
CA ALA A 105 -21.80 0.71 -46.27
C ALA A 105 -22.95 1.42 -45.54
N HIS A 106 -23.17 1.06 -44.27
CA HIS A 106 -23.99 1.86 -43.37
C HIS A 106 -23.43 3.29 -43.37
N LYS A 107 -24.25 4.25 -43.83
CA LYS A 107 -23.86 5.67 -43.92
C LYS A 107 -23.68 6.25 -42.51
N ALA A 108 -22.46 6.14 -41.98
CA ALA A 108 -22.07 6.82 -40.74
C ALA A 108 -22.31 8.32 -40.91
N LYS A 109 -23.07 8.92 -39.98
CA LYS A 109 -23.38 10.35 -40.04
C LYS A 109 -22.27 11.15 -39.36
N VAL A 110 -21.89 12.26 -39.98
CA VAL A 110 -21.02 13.27 -39.36
C VAL A 110 -21.74 13.85 -38.14
N VAL A 111 -21.01 14.04 -37.05
CA VAL A 111 -21.53 14.61 -35.81
C VAL A 111 -21.50 16.14 -35.90
N GLU A 112 -22.59 16.72 -36.43
CA GLU A 112 -22.80 18.17 -36.46
C GLU A 112 -23.17 18.74 -35.08
N ASN A 113 -23.77 17.92 -34.20
CA ASN A 113 -24.19 18.32 -32.86
C ASN A 113 -24.13 17.09 -31.93
N LEU A 114 -23.34 17.20 -30.85
CA LEU A 114 -23.09 16.09 -29.93
C LEU A 114 -24.31 15.80 -29.04
N CYS A 115 -25.08 16.82 -28.63
CA CYS A 115 -26.33 16.64 -27.87
C CYS A 115 -27.35 15.79 -28.62
N LYS A 116 -27.56 15.98 -29.94
CA LYS A 116 -28.46 15.11 -30.71
C LYS A 116 -28.05 13.62 -30.65
N SER A 117 -26.75 13.33 -30.54
CA SER A 117 -26.25 11.97 -30.36
C SER A 117 -26.42 11.49 -28.91
N ILE A 118 -26.20 12.35 -27.92
CA ILE A 118 -26.32 12.04 -26.49
C ILE A 118 -27.78 11.92 -26.03
N ASP A 119 -28.68 12.78 -26.50
CA ASP A 119 -30.13 12.69 -26.24
C ASP A 119 -30.72 11.38 -26.80
N SER A 120 -30.17 10.87 -27.92
CA SER A 120 -30.56 9.55 -28.43
C SER A 120 -30.23 8.41 -27.45
N THR A 121 -29.14 8.54 -26.66
CA THR A 121 -28.76 7.58 -25.62
C THR A 121 -29.42 7.86 -24.25
N LYS A 122 -30.04 9.03 -24.02
CA LYS A 122 -30.84 9.30 -22.80
C LYS A 122 -32.07 8.36 -22.69
N SER A 123 -32.53 7.77 -23.80
CA SER A 123 -33.69 6.85 -23.84
C SER A 123 -33.39 5.40 -23.41
N THR A 124 -32.11 5.01 -23.42
CA THR A 124 -31.65 3.63 -23.16
C THR A 124 -30.59 3.65 -22.07
N ALA A 125 -30.99 3.27 -20.87
CA ALA A 125 -30.07 3.17 -19.75
C ALA A 125 -28.92 2.17 -20.07
N TRP A 126 -27.70 2.54 -19.69
CA TRP A 126 -26.50 1.68 -19.62
C TRP A 126 -25.80 1.44 -20.97
N GLN A 127 -25.67 2.52 -21.73
CA GLN A 127 -25.04 2.56 -23.05
C GLN A 127 -23.98 3.68 -23.15
N ARG A 128 -22.91 3.43 -23.91
CA ARG A 128 -21.83 4.37 -24.24
C ARG A 128 -21.80 4.70 -25.72
N LEU A 129 -21.50 5.95 -26.06
CA LEU A 129 -21.49 6.45 -27.44
C LEU A 129 -20.13 6.17 -28.09
N VAL A 130 -20.09 5.46 -29.23
CA VAL A 130 -18.85 5.22 -29.99
C VAL A 130 -18.77 6.13 -31.21
N LEU A 131 -17.76 6.99 -31.21
CA LEU A 131 -17.43 7.93 -32.26
C LEU A 131 -16.17 7.47 -33.02
N LYS A 132 -16.09 7.75 -34.32
CA LYS A 132 -14.89 7.53 -35.13
C LYS A 132 -14.36 8.83 -35.70
N LEU A 133 -13.06 9.08 -35.49
CA LEU A 133 -12.35 10.19 -36.12
C LEU A 133 -11.81 9.76 -37.47
N LYS A 134 -12.17 10.47 -38.54
CA LYS A 134 -11.59 10.32 -39.88
C LYS A 134 -11.43 11.70 -40.52
N LYS A 135 -10.25 12.00 -41.08
CA LYS A 135 -9.93 13.29 -41.74
C LYS A 135 -10.34 14.54 -40.95
N GLY A 136 -10.10 14.53 -39.63
CA GLY A 136 -10.51 15.63 -38.76
C GLY A 136 -12.03 15.84 -38.71
N GLN A 137 -12.83 14.78 -38.82
CA GLN A 137 -14.28 14.81 -38.62
C GLN A 137 -14.73 13.62 -37.78
N LEU A 138 -15.68 13.86 -36.88
CA LEU A 138 -16.29 12.83 -36.03
C LEU A 138 -17.51 12.21 -36.70
N PHE A 139 -17.56 10.87 -36.70
CA PHE A 139 -18.65 10.07 -37.23
C PHE A 139 -19.28 9.24 -36.12
N ASN A 140 -20.61 9.28 -35.99
CA ASN A 140 -21.33 8.38 -35.08
C ASN A 140 -21.40 6.99 -35.72
N GLU A 141 -20.85 5.96 -35.06
CA GLU A 141 -20.81 4.60 -35.60
C GLU A 141 -21.84 3.68 -34.94
N ARG A 142 -21.73 3.47 -33.62
CA ARG A 142 -22.58 2.55 -32.85
C ARG A 142 -22.71 3.01 -31.40
N VAL A 143 -23.67 2.39 -30.71
CA VAL A 143 -23.84 2.51 -29.26
C VAL A 143 -23.50 1.15 -28.64
N GLU A 144 -22.55 1.13 -27.71
CA GLU A 144 -22.11 -0.08 -26.99
C GLU A 144 -22.76 -0.14 -25.60
N LYS A 145 -22.81 -1.33 -24.97
CA LYS A 145 -23.12 -1.41 -23.54
C LYS A 145 -21.93 -0.88 -22.75
N THR A 146 -22.20 -0.13 -21.67
CA THR A 146 -21.12 0.21 -20.73
C THR A 146 -20.67 -1.04 -19.98
N ASN A 147 -19.36 -1.18 -19.80
CA ASN A 147 -18.76 -2.21 -18.95
C ASN A 147 -18.45 -1.68 -17.54
N PHE A 148 -18.81 -0.42 -17.22
CA PHE A 148 -18.34 0.28 -16.02
C PHE A 148 -19.46 1.00 -15.28
N TRP A 149 -19.75 0.54 -14.07
CA TRP A 149 -20.99 0.81 -13.35
C TRP A 149 -20.86 2.03 -12.42
N ILE A 150 -20.53 3.20 -12.99
CA ILE A 150 -20.37 4.46 -12.23
C ILE A 150 -21.70 4.90 -11.60
N ASP A 151 -21.65 5.34 -10.35
CA ASP A 151 -22.73 6.09 -9.73
C ASP A 151 -22.82 7.49 -10.35
N LYS A 152 -23.79 7.69 -11.25
CA LYS A 152 -23.99 8.98 -11.93
C LYS A 152 -24.56 10.08 -11.01
N SER A 153 -24.85 9.79 -9.75
CA SER A 153 -25.35 10.76 -8.77
C SER A 153 -24.28 11.25 -7.79
N ALA A 154 -23.09 10.64 -7.80
CA ALA A 154 -21.96 11.04 -6.97
C ALA A 154 -21.01 12.00 -7.73
N GLU A 155 -20.42 12.95 -7.01
CA GLU A 155 -19.33 13.79 -7.53
C GLU A 155 -17.99 13.02 -7.55
N PRO A 156 -17.13 13.21 -8.57
CA PRO A 156 -15.80 12.62 -8.60
C PRO A 156 -14.91 13.12 -7.46
N ILE A 157 -14.20 12.20 -6.80
CA ILE A 157 -13.28 12.53 -5.70
C ILE A 157 -11.94 12.97 -6.30
N SER A 158 -11.39 14.12 -5.90
CA SER A 158 -10.06 14.55 -6.34
C SER A 158 -8.94 13.81 -5.60
N LEU A 159 -7.78 13.66 -6.26
CA LEU A 159 -6.59 13.10 -5.65
C LEU A 159 -6.13 13.92 -4.43
N LEU A 160 -6.24 15.25 -4.51
CA LEU A 160 -6.04 16.17 -3.39
C LEU A 160 -6.91 15.77 -2.17
N LYS A 161 -8.21 15.57 -2.38
CA LYS A 161 -9.15 15.16 -1.33
C LYS A 161 -8.86 13.75 -0.79
N CYS A 162 -8.35 12.84 -1.63
CA CYS A 162 -7.87 11.54 -1.18
C CYS A 162 -6.70 11.68 -0.18
N PHE A 163 -5.74 12.59 -0.40
CA PHE A 163 -4.65 12.84 0.55
C PHE A 163 -5.13 13.42 1.88
N GLU A 164 -6.13 14.32 1.84
CA GLU A 164 -6.66 15.00 3.03
C GLU A 164 -7.54 14.08 3.89
N GLU A 165 -8.50 13.37 3.26
CA GLU A 165 -9.55 12.64 3.97
C GLU A 165 -9.31 11.12 4.06
N ARG A 166 -8.54 10.53 3.12
CA ARG A 166 -8.58 9.08 2.81
C ARG A 166 -7.20 8.44 2.68
N ARG A 167 -6.36 8.57 3.73
CA ARG A 167 -5.01 7.99 3.77
C ARG A 167 -4.97 6.48 3.53
N GLU A 168 -6.07 5.76 3.78
CA GLU A 168 -6.19 4.33 3.51
C GLU A 168 -6.17 3.94 2.01
N PHE A 169 -6.17 4.92 1.10
CA PHE A 169 -6.13 4.65 -0.35
C PHE A 169 -4.70 4.33 -0.86
N PHE A 170 -3.66 4.83 -0.18
CA PHE A 170 -2.28 4.85 -0.70
C PHE A 170 -1.42 3.71 -0.14
N THR A 171 -1.50 2.54 -0.77
CA THR A 171 -0.49 1.47 -0.65
C THR A 171 0.65 1.68 -1.65
N GLU A 172 1.85 1.13 -1.39
CA GLU A 172 2.97 1.22 -2.36
C GLU A 172 2.56 0.75 -3.75
N LYS A 173 1.88 -0.40 -3.86
CA LYS A 173 1.28 -0.88 -5.11
C LYS A 173 0.46 0.20 -5.82
N THR A 174 -0.51 0.81 -5.12
CA THR A 174 -1.37 1.85 -5.71
C THR A 174 -0.62 3.14 -6.04
N LYS A 175 0.36 3.55 -5.22
CA LYS A 175 1.21 4.72 -5.49
C LYS A 175 2.02 4.52 -6.76
N ARG A 176 2.74 3.40 -6.88
CA ARG A 176 3.62 3.14 -8.03
C ARG A 176 2.84 2.99 -9.34
N ILE A 177 1.68 2.33 -9.31
CA ILE A 177 0.75 2.28 -10.45
C ILE A 177 0.26 3.69 -10.80
N LEU A 178 -0.19 4.48 -9.82
CA LEU A 178 -0.71 5.82 -10.04
C LEU A 178 0.36 6.77 -10.61
N SER A 179 1.57 6.76 -10.06
CA SER A 179 2.71 7.51 -10.56
C SER A 179 3.03 7.16 -12.02
N LEU A 180 3.02 5.87 -12.37
CA LEU A 180 3.26 5.42 -13.75
C LEU A 180 2.15 5.90 -14.71
N ILE A 181 0.89 5.76 -14.34
CA ILE A 181 -0.26 6.21 -15.16
C ILE A 181 -0.21 7.74 -15.38
N ILE A 182 0.13 8.52 -14.36
CA ILE A 182 0.26 9.98 -14.47
C ILE A 182 1.47 10.34 -15.33
N GLY A 183 2.61 9.65 -15.19
CA GLY A 183 3.79 9.84 -16.05
C GLY A 183 3.51 9.58 -17.53
N TYR A 184 2.81 8.48 -17.84
CA TYR A 184 2.34 8.19 -19.21
C TYR A 184 1.36 9.24 -19.72
N ALA A 185 0.43 9.70 -18.90
CA ALA A 185 -0.47 10.78 -19.31
C ALA A 185 0.28 12.07 -19.67
N VAL A 186 1.32 12.46 -18.92
CA VAL A 186 2.14 13.64 -19.24
C VAL A 186 2.92 13.42 -20.54
N LEU A 187 3.56 12.25 -20.73
CA LEU A 187 4.26 11.92 -21.99
C LEU A 187 3.39 12.13 -23.24
N HIS A 188 2.12 11.74 -23.18
CA HIS A 188 1.23 11.78 -24.33
C HIS A 188 0.41 13.08 -24.46
N LEU A 189 0.08 13.74 -23.35
CA LEU A 189 -0.74 14.97 -23.32
C LEU A 189 0.07 16.27 -23.22
N ASN A 190 1.39 16.23 -23.00
CA ASN A 190 2.24 17.42 -23.00
C ASN A 190 2.10 18.23 -24.30
N ARG A 191 2.14 19.56 -24.19
CA ARG A 191 1.91 20.53 -25.27
C ARG A 191 0.56 20.34 -26.00
N THR A 192 -0.44 19.74 -25.36
CA THR A 192 -1.83 19.66 -25.86
C THR A 192 -2.80 20.43 -24.97
N SER A 193 -3.98 20.76 -25.54
CA SER A 193 -5.08 21.42 -24.82
C SER A 193 -5.75 20.57 -23.72
N TRP A 194 -5.30 19.32 -23.52
CA TRP A 194 -5.75 18.46 -22.43
C TRP A 194 -4.97 18.65 -21.13
N LEU A 195 -3.75 19.19 -21.20
CA LEU A 195 -2.88 19.39 -20.05
C LEU A 195 -2.67 20.89 -19.84
N GLN A 196 -3.69 21.54 -19.29
CA GLN A 196 -3.71 22.99 -19.08
C GLN A 196 -2.59 23.44 -18.12
N PRO A 197 -2.05 24.66 -18.28
CA PRO A 197 -1.10 25.23 -17.32
C PRO A 197 -1.66 25.21 -15.89
N GLY A 198 -0.83 24.83 -14.91
CA GLY A 198 -1.24 24.77 -13.51
C GLY A 198 -2.07 23.54 -13.10
N TRP A 199 -2.12 22.48 -13.92
CA TRP A 199 -2.72 21.20 -13.51
C TRP A 199 -2.01 20.59 -12.28
N GLY A 200 -2.74 19.81 -11.47
CA GLY A 200 -2.16 19.07 -10.34
C GLY A 200 -3.16 18.06 -9.73
N SER A 201 -2.92 17.67 -8.48
CA SER A 201 -3.77 16.69 -7.76
C SER A 201 -5.21 17.15 -7.52
N ALA A 202 -5.52 18.44 -7.64
CA ALA A 202 -6.88 18.95 -7.66
C ALA A 202 -7.65 18.55 -8.94
N ASN A 203 -6.96 18.46 -10.09
CA ASN A 203 -7.52 18.14 -11.41
C ASN A 203 -7.60 16.63 -11.66
N ILE A 204 -6.83 15.81 -10.95
CA ILE A 204 -6.91 14.34 -11.02
C ILE A 204 -8.10 13.88 -10.18
N LYS A 205 -8.98 13.06 -10.76
CA LYS A 205 -10.26 12.64 -10.16
C LYS A 205 -10.53 11.15 -10.31
N PHE A 206 -11.33 10.60 -9.40
CA PHE A 206 -11.77 9.21 -9.39
C PHE A 206 -13.29 9.13 -9.30
N PHE A 207 -13.90 8.33 -10.17
CA PHE A 207 -15.35 8.06 -10.14
C PHE A 207 -15.65 6.87 -9.23
N GLN A 208 -16.78 6.92 -8.52
CA GLN A 208 -17.25 5.81 -7.68
C GLN A 208 -18.22 4.91 -8.44
N THR A 209 -18.25 3.61 -8.10
CA THR A 209 -19.27 2.68 -8.61
C THR A 209 -20.60 2.84 -7.86
N THR A 210 -21.68 2.28 -8.42
CA THR A 210 -22.99 2.17 -7.74
C THR A 210 -22.94 1.39 -6.42
N THR A 211 -21.89 0.60 -6.19
CA THR A 211 -21.61 -0.11 -4.93
C THR A 211 -20.68 0.66 -3.98
N ARG A 212 -20.40 1.94 -4.27
CA ARG A 212 -19.49 2.85 -3.53
C ARG A 212 -18.02 2.42 -3.47
N LYS A 213 -17.60 1.47 -4.32
CA LYS A 213 -16.18 1.15 -4.55
C LYS A 213 -15.55 2.27 -5.38
N THR A 214 -14.25 2.51 -5.22
CA THR A 214 -13.52 3.55 -5.95
C THR A 214 -12.38 2.88 -6.73
N PRO A 215 -12.57 2.52 -8.00
CA PRO A 215 -11.52 1.88 -8.80
C PRO A 215 -10.26 2.75 -8.92
N LEU A 216 -9.08 2.15 -9.00
CA LEU A 216 -7.81 2.84 -9.29
C LEU A 216 -7.77 3.26 -10.76
N ARG A 217 -8.63 4.22 -11.11
CA ARG A 217 -8.91 4.66 -12.46
C ARG A 217 -8.96 6.19 -12.49
N PRO A 218 -7.81 6.87 -12.66
CA PRO A 218 -7.73 8.32 -12.59
C PRO A 218 -8.18 8.98 -13.91
N PHE A 219 -8.82 10.14 -13.79
CA PHE A 219 -9.24 11.01 -14.89
C PHE A 219 -8.71 12.42 -14.66
N ILE A 220 -8.36 13.15 -15.72
CA ILE A 220 -8.00 14.56 -15.64
C ILE A 220 -9.19 15.43 -16.01
N GLN A 221 -9.54 16.35 -15.11
CA GLN A 221 -10.53 17.38 -15.33
C GLN A 221 -9.94 18.50 -16.20
N VAL A 222 -10.65 18.85 -17.27
CA VAL A 222 -10.33 19.97 -18.16
C VAL A 222 -11.60 20.80 -18.36
N ASP A 223 -11.49 22.09 -18.07
CA ASP A 223 -12.58 23.05 -18.22
C ASP A 223 -12.49 23.70 -19.62
N LEU A 224 -13.63 24.00 -20.24
CA LEU A 224 -13.64 24.62 -21.58
C LEU A 224 -13.30 26.11 -21.52
N PRO A 225 -12.35 26.62 -22.33
CA PRO A 225 -12.12 28.06 -22.40
C PRO A 225 -13.32 28.80 -23.00
N GLU A 226 -13.60 29.99 -22.46
CA GLU A 226 -14.68 30.88 -22.92
C GLU A 226 -14.45 31.38 -24.36
N ALA A 227 -15.50 31.84 -25.02
CA ALA A 227 -15.44 32.26 -26.41
C ALA A 227 -14.83 33.66 -26.57
N GLY A 228 -13.53 33.74 -26.90
CA GLY A 228 -12.88 35.02 -27.25
C GLY A 228 -11.40 34.96 -27.57
N THR A 229 -10.64 34.01 -27.02
CA THR A 229 -9.18 33.92 -27.22
C THR A 229 -8.80 33.08 -28.44
N THR A 230 -8.87 33.68 -29.63
CA THR A 230 -8.29 33.12 -30.86
C THR A 230 -6.78 33.38 -30.89
N THR A 231 -5.97 32.42 -30.41
CA THR A 231 -4.53 32.37 -30.70
C THR A 231 -4.25 31.59 -31.98
N ASP A 232 -4.74 32.10 -33.10
CA ASP A 232 -4.16 31.82 -34.41
C ASP A 232 -2.90 32.70 -34.55
N VAL A 233 -1.76 32.18 -34.07
CA VAL A 233 -0.45 32.82 -34.24
C VAL A 233 0.36 31.98 -35.22
N GLU A 234 0.39 32.40 -36.49
CA GLU A 234 1.54 32.12 -37.33
C GLU A 234 2.75 32.90 -36.78
N PRO A 235 3.97 32.34 -36.85
CA PRO A 235 5.13 32.92 -36.19
C PRO A 235 5.75 34.04 -37.02
N ASP A 236 5.31 35.29 -36.85
CA ASP A 236 6.11 36.44 -37.29
C ASP A 236 5.86 37.73 -36.49
N ASN A 237 6.92 38.19 -35.82
CA ASN A 237 7.24 39.54 -35.36
C ASN A 237 6.19 40.36 -34.56
N ALA A 238 6.41 40.36 -33.24
CA ALA A 238 6.44 41.53 -32.34
C ALA A 238 5.36 42.63 -32.46
N ASP A 239 4.57 42.78 -31.39
CA ASP A 239 4.68 43.99 -30.56
C ASP A 239 4.26 43.73 -29.10
N LYS A 240 4.60 44.64 -28.18
CA LYS A 240 4.42 44.47 -26.73
C LYS A 240 3.10 45.04 -26.19
N ASP A 241 2.76 44.54 -25.00
CA ASP A 241 1.76 44.97 -24.00
C ASP A 241 0.33 44.42 -24.11
N ASP A 242 -0.22 44.20 -22.90
CA ASP A 242 -1.55 43.70 -22.52
C ASP A 242 -1.95 42.25 -22.90
N THR A 243 -1.62 41.30 -22.02
CA THR A 243 -2.64 40.42 -21.39
C THR A 243 -2.09 39.69 -20.15
N SER A 244 -2.97 39.43 -19.18
CA SER A 244 -2.70 38.67 -17.96
C SER A 244 -2.50 37.17 -18.21
N PHE A 245 -1.88 36.47 -17.25
CA PHE A 245 -1.47 35.04 -17.28
C PHE A 245 -0.14 34.70 -17.99
N VAL A 246 0.97 35.16 -17.39
CA VAL A 246 2.27 34.47 -17.42
C VAL A 246 2.86 34.53 -16.01
N ASP A 247 3.47 33.42 -15.58
CA ASP A 247 4.45 33.25 -14.48
C ASP A 247 4.29 31.91 -13.71
N LEU A 248 4.28 30.82 -14.48
CA LEU A 248 4.94 29.56 -14.09
C LEU A 248 6.39 29.55 -14.64
N ASP A 249 6.91 30.73 -15.01
CA ASP A 249 7.73 30.93 -16.21
C ASP A 249 9.06 31.65 -15.95
N ALA A 250 9.64 31.43 -14.76
CA ALA A 250 11.02 31.77 -14.47
C ALA A 250 11.98 30.62 -14.87
N GLY A 251 11.86 30.13 -16.12
CA GLY A 251 12.94 29.39 -16.79
C GLY A 251 12.86 27.87 -16.92
N HIS A 252 11.69 27.21 -16.89
CA HIS A 252 11.60 25.77 -17.23
C HIS A 252 10.94 25.53 -18.60
N PRO A 253 11.61 24.90 -19.59
CA PRO A 253 11.10 24.70 -20.96
C PRO A 253 9.80 23.89 -21.10
N CYS A 254 9.36 23.25 -20.01
CA CYS A 254 8.15 22.44 -19.96
C CYS A 254 7.49 22.47 -18.56
N PRO A 255 6.66 23.48 -18.23
CA PRO A 255 6.03 23.62 -16.91
C PRO A 255 5.18 22.41 -16.47
N ALA A 256 4.68 21.62 -17.43
CA ALA A 256 3.94 20.38 -17.15
C ALA A 256 4.77 19.32 -16.40
N LEU A 257 6.11 19.34 -16.51
CA LEU A 257 7.00 18.44 -15.78
C LEU A 257 7.20 18.88 -14.32
N ILE A 258 7.14 20.18 -14.04
CA ILE A 258 7.16 20.70 -12.66
C ILE A 258 5.89 20.25 -11.93
N ALA A 259 4.73 20.38 -12.57
CA ALA A 259 3.46 19.85 -12.06
C ALA A 259 3.51 18.33 -11.85
N LEU A 260 4.14 17.58 -12.77
CA LEU A 260 4.36 16.14 -12.60
C LEU A 260 5.24 15.83 -11.37
N ALA A 261 6.36 16.54 -11.20
CA ALA A 261 7.24 16.37 -10.05
C ALA A 261 6.50 16.60 -8.72
N ILE A 262 5.72 17.69 -8.63
CA ILE A 262 4.85 17.97 -7.48
C ILE A 262 3.90 16.79 -7.21
N VAL A 263 3.17 16.32 -8.22
CA VAL A 263 2.20 15.22 -8.05
C VAL A 263 2.88 13.90 -7.68
N LEU A 264 4.07 13.61 -8.22
CA LEU A 264 4.86 12.42 -7.85
C LEU A 264 5.29 12.48 -6.37
N ILE A 265 5.75 13.65 -5.89
CA ILE A 265 6.09 13.90 -4.48
C ILE A 265 4.83 13.73 -3.60
N GLU A 266 3.69 14.31 -3.99
CA GLU A 266 2.43 14.20 -3.26
C GLU A 266 1.94 12.75 -3.15
N VAL A 267 2.03 11.96 -4.24
CA VAL A 267 1.66 10.54 -4.27
C VAL A 267 2.59 9.71 -3.38
N TYR A 268 3.91 9.94 -3.44
CA TYR A 268 4.89 9.22 -2.61
C TYR A 268 4.64 9.43 -1.11
N PHE A 269 4.49 10.68 -0.67
CA PHE A 269 4.23 11.02 0.73
C PHE A 269 2.75 10.90 1.15
N ALA A 270 1.85 10.63 0.21
CA ALA A 270 0.39 10.60 0.38
C ALA A 270 -0.16 11.86 1.08
N LYS A 271 0.34 13.04 0.69
CA LYS A 271 0.10 14.35 1.33
C LYS A 271 0.09 15.45 0.27
N PRO A 272 -0.73 16.51 0.43
CA PRO A 272 -0.64 17.69 -0.42
C PRO A 272 0.71 18.39 -0.25
N PHE A 273 1.24 18.96 -1.33
CA PHE A 273 2.56 19.61 -1.36
C PHE A 273 2.62 20.82 -0.41
N THR A 274 1.54 21.60 -0.38
CA THR A 274 1.35 22.71 0.55
C THR A 274 1.46 22.28 2.02
N LYS A 275 1.12 21.02 2.33
CA LYS A 275 1.27 20.47 3.68
C LYS A 275 2.69 20.01 3.98
N LEU A 276 3.44 19.55 2.97
CA LEU A 276 4.87 19.23 3.08
C LEU A 276 5.68 20.51 3.34
N ALA A 277 5.44 21.57 2.57
CA ALA A 277 6.03 22.90 2.77
C ALA A 277 5.79 23.43 4.20
N GLN A 278 4.52 23.40 4.66
CA GLN A 278 4.17 23.81 6.03
C GLN A 278 4.88 22.96 7.10
N MET A 279 5.10 21.67 6.85
CA MET A 279 5.78 20.78 7.81
C MET A 279 7.28 21.04 7.88
N SER A 280 7.92 21.47 6.79
CA SER A 280 9.33 21.93 6.77
C SER A 280 9.51 23.36 7.30
N GLY A 281 8.42 24.12 7.49
CA GLY A 281 8.47 25.52 7.90
C GLY A 281 8.80 26.51 6.78
N ILE A 282 8.86 26.05 5.53
CA ILE A 282 9.17 26.86 4.35
C ILE A 282 7.90 27.59 3.91
N PRO A 283 7.88 28.94 3.89
CA PRO A 283 6.75 29.72 3.41
C PRO A 283 6.72 29.72 1.88
N LEU A 284 5.63 29.25 1.28
CA LEU A 284 5.40 29.39 -0.16
C LEU A 284 5.23 30.88 -0.49
N GLU A 285 6.01 31.42 -1.42
CA GLU A 285 6.13 32.89 -1.56
C GLU A 285 4.92 33.56 -2.24
N SER A 286 4.06 32.81 -2.91
CA SER A 286 3.02 33.40 -3.78
C SER A 286 1.79 33.92 -3.02
N SER A 287 1.50 35.20 -3.23
CA SER A 287 0.23 35.82 -2.80
C SER A 287 -0.98 35.42 -3.67
N SER A 288 -0.75 34.59 -4.70
CA SER A 288 -1.75 34.03 -5.61
C SER A 288 -2.07 32.55 -5.36
N GLY A 289 -1.28 31.84 -4.55
CA GLY A 289 -1.50 30.42 -4.23
C GLY A 289 -0.92 29.43 -5.27
N HIS A 290 -0.15 29.89 -6.25
CA HIS A 290 0.58 29.05 -7.20
C HIS A 290 1.95 28.63 -6.65
N ILE A 291 2.42 27.42 -7.01
CA ILE A 291 3.71 26.88 -6.58
C ILE A 291 4.73 27.09 -7.72
N THR A 292 5.86 27.73 -7.43
CA THR A 292 6.93 27.99 -8.39
C THR A 292 8.00 26.89 -8.38
N LEU A 293 8.89 26.85 -9.38
CA LEU A 293 10.05 25.95 -9.37
C LEU A 293 10.96 26.18 -8.15
N VAL A 294 11.10 27.43 -7.70
CA VAL A 294 11.91 27.76 -6.51
C VAL A 294 11.29 27.16 -5.24
N ASP A 295 9.98 27.32 -5.06
CA ASP A 295 9.24 26.69 -3.95
C ASP A 295 9.42 25.15 -3.97
N VAL A 296 9.37 24.54 -5.16
CA VAL A 296 9.56 23.08 -5.29
C VAL A 296 10.98 22.68 -4.89
N CYS A 297 11.99 23.38 -5.39
CA CYS A 297 13.39 23.10 -5.08
C CYS A 297 13.72 23.30 -3.59
N GLN A 298 13.21 24.35 -2.94
CA GLN A 298 13.40 24.60 -1.50
C GLN A 298 12.75 23.50 -0.65
N VAL A 299 11.47 23.19 -0.91
CA VAL A 299 10.75 22.18 -0.11
C VAL A 299 11.28 20.77 -0.37
N PHE A 300 11.68 20.47 -1.61
CA PHE A 300 12.21 19.15 -1.94
C PHE A 300 13.67 18.99 -1.49
N ASN A 301 14.60 19.84 -1.91
CA ASN A 301 16.02 19.66 -1.63
C ASN A 301 16.45 20.22 -0.26
N GLY A 302 15.74 21.21 0.28
CA GLY A 302 16.05 21.88 1.55
C GLY A 302 16.59 23.30 1.38
N GLU A 303 16.94 23.95 2.48
CA GLU A 303 17.56 25.27 2.50
C GLU A 303 18.87 25.26 3.32
N ASP A 304 20.01 25.39 2.62
CA ASP A 304 21.34 25.44 3.22
C ASP A 304 21.51 26.63 4.18
N GLU A 305 20.91 27.79 3.89
CA GLU A 305 21.06 29.00 4.71
C GLU A 305 20.39 28.90 6.10
N ASN A 306 19.34 28.07 6.21
CA ASN A 306 18.51 27.93 7.41
C ASN A 306 18.67 26.56 8.11
N GLU A 307 19.59 25.70 7.62
CA GLU A 307 19.75 24.30 8.04
C GLU A 307 18.43 23.48 7.97
N ILE A 308 17.57 23.76 6.99
CA ILE A 308 16.28 23.06 6.81
C ILE A 308 16.48 21.85 5.90
N GLU A 309 16.31 20.65 6.46
CA GLU A 309 16.33 19.40 5.70
C GLU A 309 15.10 19.28 4.78
N GLY A 310 15.34 19.08 3.48
CA GLY A 310 14.30 18.91 2.48
C GLY A 310 13.69 17.51 2.45
N TRP A 311 12.52 17.38 1.83
CA TRP A 311 11.83 16.07 1.71
C TRP A 311 12.58 15.04 0.85
N ARG A 312 13.59 15.45 0.08
CA ARG A 312 14.47 14.59 -0.73
C ARG A 312 15.12 13.47 0.08
N SER A 313 15.61 13.75 1.28
CA SER A 313 16.33 12.77 2.12
C SER A 313 15.43 11.60 2.57
N GLN A 314 14.11 11.77 2.49
CA GLN A 314 13.11 10.76 2.80
C GLN A 314 12.78 9.84 1.60
N ILE A 315 13.48 10.02 0.47
CA ILE A 315 13.45 9.14 -0.70
C ILE A 315 14.84 8.53 -0.87
N PRO A 316 14.98 7.19 -0.99
CA PRO A 316 16.28 6.55 -1.19
C PRO A 316 17.02 7.10 -2.42
N GLU A 317 18.33 7.39 -2.29
CA GLU A 317 19.14 8.01 -3.35
C GLU A 317 19.19 7.19 -4.65
N ASP A 318 19.06 5.88 -4.54
CA ASP A 318 19.03 4.91 -5.64
C ASP A 318 17.63 4.70 -6.25
N SER A 319 16.60 5.35 -5.70
CA SER A 319 15.20 5.17 -6.12
C SER A 319 14.98 5.64 -7.56
N PRO A 320 14.44 4.77 -8.44
CA PRO A 320 14.06 5.19 -9.80
C PRO A 320 12.99 6.30 -9.82
N LEU A 321 12.19 6.43 -8.75
CA LEU A 321 11.26 7.55 -8.58
C LEU A 321 11.97 8.87 -8.30
N LEU A 322 13.00 8.86 -7.44
CA LEU A 322 13.80 10.07 -7.16
C LEU A 322 14.44 10.58 -8.44
N LYS A 323 15.04 9.67 -9.23
CA LYS A 323 15.57 9.99 -10.56
C LYS A 323 14.53 10.60 -11.50
N ALA A 324 13.29 10.10 -11.50
CA ALA A 324 12.21 10.67 -12.31
C ALA A 324 11.86 12.10 -11.87
N ILE A 325 11.80 12.34 -10.55
CA ILE A 325 11.52 13.67 -9.97
C ILE A 325 12.66 14.64 -10.30
N ASP A 326 13.92 14.23 -10.11
CA ASP A 326 15.10 15.06 -10.40
C ASP A 326 15.14 15.48 -11.88
N ASN A 327 14.95 14.51 -12.78
CA ASN A 327 14.94 14.78 -14.21
C ASN A 327 13.79 15.74 -14.60
N CYS A 328 12.63 15.69 -13.93
CA CYS A 328 11.53 16.64 -14.14
C CYS A 328 11.83 18.07 -13.65
N LEU A 329 12.79 18.27 -12.74
CA LEU A 329 13.16 19.57 -12.19
C LEU A 329 14.43 20.18 -12.83
N ASP A 330 15.22 19.35 -13.51
CA ASP A 330 16.47 19.71 -14.21
C ASP A 330 16.15 20.43 -15.55
N THR A 331 16.18 21.77 -15.54
CA THR A 331 15.85 22.62 -16.71
C THR A 331 16.67 22.25 -17.96
N ALA A 332 17.98 22.00 -17.78
CA ALA A 332 18.94 21.78 -18.85
C ALA A 332 18.73 20.46 -19.63
N ARG A 333 17.86 19.56 -19.15
CA ARG A 333 17.46 18.34 -19.89
C ARG A 333 16.41 18.59 -20.96
N TRP A 334 15.74 19.73 -20.91
CA TRP A 334 14.59 20.06 -21.74
C TRP A 334 14.90 21.16 -22.77
N GLU A 335 16.18 21.51 -22.88
CA GLU A 335 16.81 22.46 -23.81
C GLU A 335 17.69 21.68 -24.82
N ASP A 336 17.96 22.26 -25.99
CA ASP A 336 18.91 21.75 -26.98
C ASP A 336 20.36 22.26 -26.76
N GLU A 337 21.26 22.04 -27.73
CA GLU A 337 22.67 22.49 -27.62
C GLU A 337 22.82 24.02 -27.66
N GLU A 338 21.80 24.72 -28.15
CA GLU A 338 21.71 26.18 -28.25
C GLU A 338 21.02 26.83 -27.03
N GLY A 339 20.31 26.04 -26.21
CA GLY A 339 19.55 26.50 -25.06
C GLY A 339 18.06 26.78 -25.35
N ASP A 340 17.56 26.39 -26.53
CA ASP A 340 16.16 26.54 -26.93
C ASP A 340 15.32 25.29 -26.51
N PRO A 341 14.01 25.42 -26.28
CA PRO A 341 13.17 24.29 -25.88
C PRO A 341 13.09 23.17 -26.94
N LEU A 342 13.39 21.93 -26.55
CA LEU A 342 13.38 20.75 -27.45
C LEU A 342 12.11 20.66 -28.32
N ASP A 343 12.26 20.17 -29.56
CA ASP A 343 11.14 19.89 -30.46
C ASP A 343 10.16 18.84 -29.89
N ASN A 344 8.96 18.72 -30.45
CA ASN A 344 7.91 17.85 -29.90
C ASN A 344 8.23 16.33 -29.95
N ALA A 345 9.02 15.87 -30.93
CA ALA A 345 9.43 14.48 -31.05
C ALA A 345 10.60 14.18 -30.09
N ALA A 346 11.61 15.05 -30.05
CA ALA A 346 12.72 14.99 -29.11
C ALA A 346 12.22 15.02 -27.66
N MET A 347 11.36 15.99 -27.33
CA MET A 347 10.74 16.15 -26.01
C MET A 347 10.02 14.86 -25.56
N LYS A 348 9.23 14.21 -26.42
CA LYS A 348 8.55 12.95 -26.07
C LYS A 348 9.53 11.80 -25.84
N SER A 349 10.53 11.64 -26.71
CA SER A 349 11.58 10.64 -26.52
C SER A 349 12.32 10.84 -25.20
N GLN A 350 12.64 12.09 -24.86
CA GLN A 350 13.33 12.46 -23.63
C GLN A 350 12.44 12.18 -22.39
N ILE A 351 11.18 12.61 -22.39
CA ILE A 351 10.22 12.32 -21.30
C ILE A 351 10.07 10.81 -21.08
N TYR A 352 10.04 10.01 -22.15
CA TYR A 352 9.98 8.55 -21.99
C TYR A 352 11.26 7.99 -21.33
N GLN A 353 12.45 8.37 -21.80
CA GLN A 353 13.72 7.83 -21.27
C GLN A 353 14.06 8.31 -19.86
N ASP A 354 13.81 9.59 -19.56
CA ASP A 354 14.22 10.23 -18.31
C ASP A 354 13.14 10.26 -17.23
N VAL A 355 11.86 10.09 -17.56
CA VAL A 355 10.75 10.14 -16.58
C VAL A 355 9.95 8.84 -16.56
N VAL A 356 9.35 8.44 -17.68
CA VAL A 356 8.43 7.28 -17.70
C VAL A 356 9.17 5.96 -17.48
N ARG A 357 10.33 5.75 -18.11
CA ARG A 357 11.13 4.53 -17.96
C ARG A 357 11.68 4.35 -16.54
N PRO A 358 12.15 5.38 -15.83
CA PRO A 358 12.40 5.30 -14.38
C PRO A 358 11.14 4.95 -13.56
N LEU A 359 9.94 5.43 -13.94
CA LEU A 359 8.69 5.03 -13.28
C LEU A 359 8.28 3.56 -13.59
N GLU A 360 8.53 3.05 -14.80
CA GLU A 360 8.39 1.61 -15.13
C GLU A 360 9.31 0.75 -14.26
N LEU A 361 10.57 1.18 -14.10
CA LEU A 361 11.56 0.54 -13.22
C LEU A 361 11.13 0.62 -11.74
N HIS A 362 10.55 1.75 -11.32
CA HIS A 362 10.02 1.92 -9.96
C HIS A 362 8.86 0.96 -9.68
N LEU A 363 7.94 0.77 -10.63
CA LEU A 363 6.85 -0.20 -10.49
C LEU A 363 7.40 -1.64 -10.47
N THR A 364 8.22 -2.01 -11.46
CA THR A 364 8.72 -3.38 -11.61
C THR A 364 9.71 -3.82 -10.54
N SER A 365 10.40 -2.89 -9.86
CA SER A 365 11.33 -3.24 -8.77
C SER A 365 10.65 -3.83 -7.53
N GLY A 366 9.38 -3.48 -7.25
CA GLY A 366 8.56 -4.08 -6.19
C GLY A 366 7.41 -4.98 -6.71
N PHE A 367 6.93 -4.73 -7.93
CA PHE A 367 5.72 -5.38 -8.46
C PHE A 367 5.94 -5.98 -9.86
N SER A 368 6.99 -6.79 -10.01
CA SER A 368 7.35 -7.48 -11.27
C SER A 368 6.27 -8.42 -11.83
N SER A 369 5.23 -8.77 -11.05
CA SER A 369 4.07 -9.54 -11.47
C SER A 369 2.97 -8.71 -12.15
N ILE A 370 3.05 -7.38 -12.11
CA ILE A 370 2.11 -6.48 -12.78
C ILE A 370 2.57 -6.28 -14.24
N PRO A 371 1.71 -6.55 -15.25
CA PRO A 371 2.06 -6.32 -16.64
C PRO A 371 2.19 -4.81 -16.91
N LEU A 372 3.27 -4.39 -17.55
CA LEU A 372 3.45 -2.99 -17.97
C LEU A 372 2.51 -2.65 -19.14
N ASP A 373 2.42 -3.54 -20.14
CA ASP A 373 1.69 -3.28 -21.39
C ASP A 373 0.15 -3.18 -21.21
N ASP A 374 -0.38 -3.73 -20.10
CA ASP A 374 -1.81 -3.72 -19.74
C ASP A 374 -2.06 -3.15 -18.31
N VAL A 375 -1.15 -2.29 -17.81
CA VAL A 375 -1.22 -1.77 -16.42
C VAL A 375 -2.55 -1.08 -16.10
N ASP A 376 -3.19 -0.47 -17.10
CA ASP A 376 -4.47 0.23 -17.00
C ASP A 376 -5.66 -0.71 -16.76
N ASP A 377 -5.65 -1.87 -17.42
CA ASP A 377 -6.69 -2.91 -17.27
C ASP A 377 -6.50 -3.69 -15.96
N TYR A 378 -5.26 -3.81 -15.48
CA TYR A 378 -4.95 -4.29 -14.14
C TYR A 378 -5.43 -3.29 -13.07
N ALA A 379 -5.08 -2.02 -13.19
CA ALA A 379 -5.44 -0.96 -12.24
C ALA A 379 -6.95 -0.80 -12.07
N ARG A 380 -7.72 -0.90 -13.17
CA ARG A 380 -9.20 -0.82 -13.15
C ARG A 380 -9.85 -1.88 -12.24
N GLN A 381 -9.21 -3.03 -12.04
CA GLN A 381 -9.73 -4.12 -11.19
C GLN A 381 -9.49 -3.90 -9.70
N LEU A 382 -8.69 -2.90 -9.31
CA LEU A 382 -8.32 -2.62 -7.93
C LEU A 382 -9.25 -1.55 -7.32
N ASP A 383 -9.82 -1.80 -6.14
CA ASP A 383 -10.52 -0.79 -5.35
C ASP A 383 -9.50 0.07 -4.59
N PHE A 384 -9.16 1.24 -5.15
CA PHE A 384 -8.38 2.28 -4.49
C PHE A 384 -9.01 2.68 -3.14
N GLY A 385 -10.34 2.59 -3.04
CA GLY A 385 -11.09 2.81 -1.80
C GLY A 385 -10.87 1.74 -0.71
N GLN A 386 -10.36 0.57 -1.09
CA GLN A 386 -10.10 -0.59 -0.21
C GLN A 386 -8.70 -1.18 -0.47
N TRP A 387 -7.68 -0.32 -0.38
CA TRP A 387 -6.25 -0.70 -0.35
C TRP A 387 -5.74 -1.38 -1.64
N GLY A 388 -6.48 -1.29 -2.74
CA GLY A 388 -6.18 -1.96 -3.99
C GLY A 388 -6.59 -3.44 -4.03
N GLN A 389 -7.58 -3.85 -3.25
CA GLN A 389 -8.19 -5.20 -3.34
C GLN A 389 -8.97 -5.39 -4.64
N ILE A 390 -9.05 -6.63 -5.13
CA ILE A 390 -9.75 -6.95 -6.39
C ILE A 390 -11.26 -6.76 -6.26
N ILE A 391 -11.86 -6.03 -7.20
CA ILE A 391 -13.29 -5.80 -7.30
C ILE A 391 -13.99 -7.06 -7.85
N ASN A 392 -14.48 -7.91 -6.94
CA ASN A 392 -15.35 -9.02 -7.32
C ASN A 392 -16.77 -8.53 -7.68
N ASP A 393 -17.17 -8.68 -8.94
CA ASP A 393 -18.48 -8.24 -9.49
C ASP A 393 -19.58 -9.33 -9.48
N HIS A 394 -19.35 -10.46 -8.81
CA HIS A 394 -20.24 -11.64 -8.86
C HIS A 394 -21.63 -11.46 -8.21
N GLU A 395 -21.92 -10.36 -7.51
CA GLU A 395 -23.20 -10.14 -6.81
C GLU A 395 -24.35 -9.61 -7.70
N LEU A 396 -24.08 -9.23 -8.95
CA LEU A 396 -25.04 -8.52 -9.82
C LEU A 396 -26.03 -9.39 -10.62
N GLN A 397 -26.06 -10.72 -10.44
CA GLN A 397 -26.96 -11.61 -11.19
C GLN A 397 -28.21 -12.10 -10.44
N THR A 398 -28.39 -11.80 -9.15
CA THR A 398 -29.49 -12.34 -8.34
C THR A 398 -30.37 -11.27 -7.68
N SER A 399 -31.11 -10.48 -8.46
CA SER A 399 -32.27 -9.71 -7.96
C SER A 399 -33.23 -9.22 -9.07
N THR A 400 -33.70 -10.13 -9.94
CA THR A 400 -34.86 -9.88 -10.82
C THR A 400 -36.12 -10.60 -10.31
N SER A 401 -36.83 -10.02 -9.33
CA SER A 401 -38.26 -10.33 -9.12
C SER A 401 -39.03 -9.27 -8.30
N THR A 402 -39.98 -8.62 -8.98
CA THR A 402 -41.30 -8.18 -8.47
C THR A 402 -41.42 -7.31 -7.20
N LEU A 403 -41.78 -6.04 -7.42
CA LEU A 403 -42.51 -5.16 -6.48
C LEU A 403 -43.94 -5.68 -6.19
N PRO A 404 -44.55 -5.23 -5.08
CA PRO A 404 -45.75 -4.38 -5.21
C PRO A 404 -45.66 -3.03 -4.44
N GLN A 405 -46.50 -2.07 -4.87
CA GLN A 405 -46.73 -0.74 -4.28
C GLN A 405 -47.55 -0.87 -2.96
N GLU A 406 -47.80 0.13 -2.08
CA GLU A 406 -48.06 1.59 -2.15
C GLU A 406 -48.19 2.11 -0.67
N PRO A 407 -48.62 3.35 -0.30
CA PRO A 407 -48.40 4.73 -0.79
C PRO A 407 -47.70 5.67 0.23
N LEU A 408 -47.42 6.91 -0.20
CA LEU A 408 -46.89 8.03 0.60
C LEU A 408 -47.96 8.81 1.39
N ILE A 409 -47.58 9.40 2.54
CA ILE A 409 -48.29 10.55 3.17
C ILE A 409 -47.27 11.62 3.60
N HIS A 410 -47.54 12.88 3.23
CA HIS A 410 -46.75 14.07 3.59
C HIS A 410 -46.93 14.51 5.06
N GLN A 411 -45.94 15.20 5.64
CA GLN A 411 -46.07 16.65 5.94
C GLN A 411 -44.77 17.36 6.38
N ARG A 412 -44.85 18.69 6.47
CA ARG A 412 -43.74 19.67 6.50
C ARG A 412 -43.21 19.99 7.91
N SER A 413 -42.00 20.58 7.91
CA SER A 413 -41.31 21.29 8.98
C SER A 413 -42.13 22.32 9.78
N LEU A 414 -41.82 22.48 11.08
CA LEU A 414 -41.22 23.70 11.68
C LEU A 414 -41.21 23.63 13.23
N SER A 415 -40.11 24.04 13.87
CA SER A 415 -40.04 24.38 15.31
C SER A 415 -40.51 25.82 15.54
N PRO A 416 -40.89 26.21 16.78
CA PRO A 416 -39.92 26.90 17.63
C PRO A 416 -40.04 26.73 19.17
N ALA A 417 -38.96 27.17 19.82
CA ALA A 417 -38.61 27.33 21.24
C ALA A 417 -39.67 27.68 22.31
N VAL A 418 -39.39 27.24 23.55
CA VAL A 418 -39.45 28.04 24.81
C VAL A 418 -38.22 27.68 25.68
N MET A 419 -37.78 28.58 26.58
CA MET A 419 -36.50 28.50 27.30
C MET A 419 -36.66 28.72 28.83
N LEU A 420 -35.63 28.32 29.61
CA LEU A 420 -35.17 28.81 30.94
C LEU A 420 -35.62 28.12 32.26
N LEU A 421 -34.59 27.64 32.99
CA LEU A 421 -34.28 27.75 34.45
C LEU A 421 -35.22 27.12 35.51
N ASP A 422 -34.83 26.69 36.72
CA ASP A 422 -33.60 26.30 37.45
C ASP A 422 -33.99 26.13 38.96
N SER A 423 -33.21 25.36 39.73
CA SER A 423 -32.98 25.44 41.20
C SER A 423 -34.12 25.39 42.24
N GLY A 424 -34.21 24.23 42.92
CA GLY A 424 -33.67 24.07 44.30
C GLY A 424 -34.55 24.31 45.55
N GLN A 425 -34.38 23.45 46.58
CA GLN A 425 -34.37 23.73 48.05
C GLN A 425 -34.37 22.43 48.90
N LEU A 426 -34.24 22.43 50.23
CA LEU A 426 -33.05 22.65 51.11
C LEU A 426 -33.41 22.23 52.58
N GLY A 427 -32.46 21.71 53.38
CA GLY A 427 -32.59 21.65 54.87
C GLY A 427 -32.04 20.40 55.58
N VAL A 428 -31.50 20.41 56.83
CA VAL A 428 -30.65 21.35 57.62
C VAL A 428 -30.33 20.71 59.02
N GLN A 429 -29.10 20.87 59.54
CA GLN A 429 -28.64 20.95 60.97
C GLN A 429 -27.14 20.50 61.04
N LEU A 430 -26.11 21.26 61.48
CA LEU A 430 -25.80 22.05 62.70
C LEU A 430 -25.57 21.20 63.98
N GLY A 431 -24.48 21.36 64.76
CA GLY A 431 -23.54 22.49 64.83
C GLY A 431 -22.17 22.32 65.56
N PRO A 432 -21.43 23.44 65.80
CA PRO A 432 -19.97 23.56 66.12
C PRO A 432 -19.75 24.23 67.53
N PRO A 433 -18.75 25.11 67.89
CA PRO A 433 -17.46 25.57 67.30
C PRO A 433 -16.23 25.80 68.27
N ALA A 434 -15.02 26.07 67.73
CA ALA A 434 -14.08 27.15 68.21
C ALA A 434 -12.89 27.36 67.22
N LEU A 435 -12.69 28.47 66.47
CA LEU A 435 -12.47 29.92 66.78
C LEU A 435 -11.01 30.27 67.16
N GLN A 436 -10.31 31.33 66.70
CA GLN A 436 -10.48 32.38 65.65
C GLN A 436 -9.20 33.31 65.62
N LYS A 437 -8.67 33.90 64.50
CA LYS A 437 -8.81 35.33 64.02
C LYS A 437 -7.61 35.70 63.07
N LEU A 438 -7.80 36.31 61.88
CA LEU A 438 -7.59 37.75 61.46
C LEU A 438 -6.12 38.30 61.54
N LEU A 439 -5.53 39.12 60.64
CA LEU A 439 -5.95 39.99 59.50
C LEU A 439 -4.77 40.33 58.51
N HIS A 440 -5.09 40.76 57.25
CA HIS A 440 -4.43 41.71 56.26
C HIS A 440 -2.89 42.03 56.24
N GLN A 441 -2.19 42.50 55.16
CA GLN A 441 -2.48 42.91 53.74
C GLN A 441 -1.17 43.05 52.88
N ILE A 442 -1.26 42.86 51.54
CA ILE A 442 -0.52 43.49 50.39
C ILE A 442 1.04 43.50 50.27
N SER A 443 1.54 43.24 49.03
CA SER A 443 2.78 43.72 48.33
C SER A 443 3.69 42.56 47.83
N MET A 444 3.66 42.17 46.55
CA MET A 444 4.41 42.71 45.38
C MET A 444 5.94 42.43 45.32
N ALA A 445 6.29 41.57 44.36
CA ALA A 445 7.44 41.58 43.42
C ALA A 445 8.87 41.94 43.86
N ASN A 446 9.81 41.00 43.62
CA ASN A 446 11.10 41.14 42.91
C ASN A 446 11.97 39.88 43.15
N SER A 447 12.86 39.40 42.27
CA SER A 447 13.26 39.81 40.89
C SER A 447 14.29 38.82 40.31
N PHE A 448 14.22 38.54 39.00
CA PHE A 448 15.33 38.47 37.98
C PHE A 448 16.73 37.86 38.33
N ALA A 449 17.50 37.21 37.44
CA ALA A 449 17.36 36.85 36.02
C ALA A 449 18.50 35.90 35.54
N SER A 450 18.32 35.29 34.35
CA SER A 450 19.37 34.88 33.37
C SER A 450 20.36 33.76 33.78
N SER A 451 20.86 32.89 32.89
CA SER A 451 20.97 32.92 31.43
C SER A 451 21.08 31.52 30.81
N SER A 452 20.82 31.43 29.50
CA SER A 452 21.35 30.41 28.57
C SER A 452 22.21 31.15 27.52
N PRO A 453 22.97 30.49 26.62
CA PRO A 453 23.39 29.08 26.54
C PRO A 453 24.94 28.93 26.38
N SER A 454 25.40 27.73 26.00
CA SER A 454 26.47 27.47 24.99
C SER A 454 27.76 26.71 25.40
N LEU A 455 28.18 25.87 24.43
CA LEU A 455 29.54 25.44 24.05
C LEU A 455 30.29 24.31 24.80
N LYS A 456 30.42 23.20 24.03
CA LYS A 456 31.61 22.34 23.80
C LYS A 456 32.04 21.33 24.87
N SER A 457 31.76 20.07 24.54
CA SER A 457 32.78 19.08 24.12
C SER A 457 34.11 19.06 24.89
N LEU A 458 34.32 18.02 25.70
CA LEU A 458 35.38 17.03 25.45
C LEU A 458 35.29 15.79 26.36
N SER A 459 35.24 14.63 25.71
CA SER A 459 35.77 13.31 26.11
C SER A 459 35.93 12.90 27.58
N SER A 460 35.33 11.75 27.90
CA SER A 460 35.87 10.66 28.73
C SER A 460 36.32 10.97 30.17
N PHE A 461 35.51 10.55 31.14
CA PHE A 461 36.03 9.74 32.24
C PHE A 461 35.05 8.60 32.56
N SER A 462 35.57 7.37 32.66
CA SER A 462 34.76 6.18 32.89
C SER A 462 34.33 6.10 34.35
N SER A 463 33.03 6.02 34.61
CA SER A 463 32.49 5.38 35.81
C SER A 463 31.92 4.02 35.39
N TYR A 464 32.63 2.94 35.75
CA TYR A 464 32.15 1.57 35.62
C TYR A 464 30.86 1.39 36.45
N GLU A 465 29.70 1.39 35.80
CA GLU A 465 28.53 0.68 36.32
C GLU A 465 28.37 -0.64 35.54
N PRO A 466 28.13 -1.77 36.22
CA PRO A 466 27.89 -3.03 35.55
C PRO A 466 26.50 -3.01 34.88
N ASN A 467 26.47 -3.02 33.54
CA ASN A 467 25.25 -3.08 32.74
C ASN A 467 24.37 -4.29 33.10
N TYR A 468 23.42 -4.08 34.00
CA TYR A 468 22.43 -5.08 34.40
C TYR A 468 21.11 -4.79 33.66
N ARG A 469 20.99 -5.29 32.41
CA ARG A 469 19.68 -5.35 31.73
C ARG A 469 18.78 -6.29 32.55
N ALA A 470 17.98 -5.73 33.46
CA ALA A 470 16.87 -6.44 34.08
C ALA A 470 15.86 -6.83 32.98
N SER A 471 15.23 -7.99 33.15
CA SER A 471 14.31 -8.63 32.20
C SER A 471 13.33 -7.64 31.56
N GLN A 472 13.47 -7.45 30.24
CA GLN A 472 12.58 -6.62 29.41
C GLN A 472 11.45 -7.48 28.85
N PHE A 473 10.27 -6.90 28.64
CA PHE A 473 9.08 -7.63 28.15
C PHE A 473 9.27 -8.27 26.76
N PHE A 474 9.91 -7.55 25.84
CA PHE A 474 10.54 -8.14 24.66
C PHE A 474 12.02 -8.26 24.97
N ASP A 475 12.48 -9.43 25.41
CA ASP A 475 13.91 -9.68 25.56
C ASP A 475 14.50 -10.09 24.19
N ASP A 476 15.44 -9.28 23.70
CA ASP A 476 16.32 -9.60 22.57
C ASP A 476 17.79 -9.61 23.01
N GLU A 477 18.51 -10.68 22.65
CA GLU A 477 19.94 -10.77 22.90
C GLU A 477 20.68 -10.13 21.73
N ILE A 478 21.02 -8.85 21.90
CA ILE A 478 21.92 -8.14 21.00
C ILE A 478 23.29 -8.81 21.09
N SER A 479 23.67 -9.46 20.01
CA SER A 479 24.96 -10.13 19.87
C SER A 479 26.09 -9.10 19.89
N ASP A 480 26.91 -9.10 20.95
CA ASP A 480 28.13 -8.27 21.09
C ASP A 480 29.05 -8.44 19.87
N GLY A 481 28.97 -7.50 18.91
CA GLY A 481 29.96 -7.13 17.87
C GLY A 481 30.67 -8.21 17.05
N GLY A 482 30.36 -9.49 17.21
CA GLY A 482 31.26 -10.59 16.86
C GLY A 482 30.62 -11.98 16.82
N TYR A 483 29.29 -12.08 16.90
CA TYR A 483 28.62 -13.30 16.45
C TYR A 483 28.81 -13.42 14.94
N SER A 484 29.55 -14.45 14.53
CA SER A 484 30.02 -14.59 13.16
C SER A 484 28.88 -14.75 12.16
N ASN A 485 29.01 -14.10 11.00
CA ASN A 485 28.23 -14.37 9.78
C ASN A 485 28.15 -15.88 9.43
N ALA A 486 29.04 -16.73 9.96
CA ALA A 486 28.93 -18.18 9.87
C ALA A 486 27.69 -18.75 10.60
N LYS A 487 27.39 -18.32 11.83
CA LYS A 487 26.20 -18.80 12.57
C LYS A 487 24.91 -18.43 11.84
N THR A 488 24.82 -17.20 11.34
CA THR A 488 23.68 -16.74 10.52
C THR A 488 23.54 -17.56 9.23
N LYS A 489 24.66 -17.90 8.56
CA LYS A 489 24.66 -18.81 7.41
C LYS A 489 24.23 -20.24 7.76
N ASP A 490 24.55 -20.72 8.96
CA ASP A 490 24.07 -22.02 9.44
C ASP A 490 22.55 -21.98 9.70
N TYR A 491 22.00 -20.87 10.21
CA TYR A 491 20.54 -20.67 10.29
C TYR A 491 19.89 -20.66 8.90
N VAL A 492 20.45 -19.92 7.93
CA VAL A 492 19.93 -19.90 6.55
C VAL A 492 19.95 -21.31 5.93
N ARG A 493 20.99 -22.12 6.18
CA ARG A 493 21.01 -23.53 5.75
C ARG A 493 19.94 -24.37 6.45
N TRP A 494 19.76 -24.19 7.76
CA TRP A 494 18.75 -24.90 8.54
C TRP A 494 17.33 -24.59 8.05
N ARG A 495 17.03 -23.30 7.80
CA ARG A 495 15.78 -22.85 7.19
C ARG A 495 15.56 -23.47 5.81
N PHE A 496 16.59 -23.56 4.97
CA PHE A 496 16.47 -24.21 3.67
C PHE A 496 16.07 -25.70 3.77
N GLU A 497 16.53 -26.44 4.80
CA GLU A 497 16.06 -27.81 5.03
C GLU A 497 14.56 -27.87 5.37
N TYR A 498 14.05 -26.90 6.13
CA TYR A 498 12.62 -26.73 6.38
C TYR A 498 11.84 -26.42 5.10
N GLU A 499 12.33 -25.50 4.26
CA GLU A 499 11.69 -25.13 2.99
C GLU A 499 11.54 -26.34 2.04
N ASN A 500 12.49 -27.28 2.05
CA ASN A 500 12.40 -28.53 1.32
C ASN A 500 11.28 -29.45 1.86
N VAL A 501 11.05 -29.47 3.18
CA VAL A 501 9.88 -30.16 3.77
C VAL A 501 8.58 -29.46 3.38
N TYR A 502 8.53 -28.13 3.44
CA TYR A 502 7.37 -27.34 3.02
C TYR A 502 7.01 -27.60 1.54
N ALA A 503 8.02 -27.60 0.66
CA ALA A 503 7.86 -27.88 -0.76
C ALA A 503 7.28 -29.28 -1.02
N LYS A 504 7.86 -30.30 -0.38
CA LYS A 504 7.42 -31.71 -0.49
C LYS A 504 6.00 -31.93 0.04
N CYS A 505 5.66 -31.32 1.18
CA CYS A 505 4.51 -31.72 1.97
C CYS A 505 3.30 -30.79 1.83
N ILE A 506 3.50 -29.48 1.56
CA ILE A 506 2.41 -28.50 1.40
C ILE A 506 2.36 -28.01 -0.04
N ARG A 507 3.43 -27.36 -0.53
CA ARG A 507 3.41 -26.65 -1.84
C ARG A 507 3.02 -27.55 -3.01
N ALA A 508 3.43 -28.82 -3.02
CA ALA A 508 3.07 -29.80 -4.04
C ALA A 508 1.58 -30.20 -4.07
N TYR A 509 0.80 -29.87 -3.03
CA TYR A 509 -0.61 -30.25 -2.85
C TYR A 509 -1.55 -29.06 -2.63
N LEU A 510 -0.99 -27.87 -2.39
CA LEU A 510 -1.74 -26.66 -2.16
C LEU A 510 -2.36 -26.15 -3.46
N ARG A 511 -3.59 -25.64 -3.38
CA ARG A 511 -4.18 -24.79 -4.41
C ARG A 511 -3.93 -23.34 -4.04
N ASP A 512 -3.76 -22.50 -5.04
CA ASP A 512 -3.56 -21.06 -4.84
C ASP A 512 -4.84 -20.30 -5.26
N PRO A 513 -5.51 -19.56 -4.36
CA PRO A 513 -5.27 -19.48 -2.91
C PRO A 513 -5.77 -20.74 -2.16
N PRO A 514 -5.28 -20.99 -0.93
CA PRO A 514 -5.70 -22.12 -0.10
C PRO A 514 -7.19 -22.03 0.28
N SER A 515 -7.92 -23.15 0.23
CA SER A 515 -9.34 -23.20 0.56
C SER A 515 -9.67 -23.05 2.06
N ARG A 516 -8.68 -23.31 2.92
CA ARG A 516 -8.77 -23.08 4.37
C ARG A 516 -7.37 -22.82 4.97
N PRO A 517 -6.81 -21.60 4.79
CA PRO A 517 -5.51 -21.24 5.36
C PRO A 517 -5.53 -21.28 6.89
N VAL A 518 -4.37 -21.44 7.51
CA VAL A 518 -4.21 -21.36 8.97
C VAL A 518 -4.20 -19.89 9.36
N LYS A 519 -5.03 -19.51 10.35
CA LYS A 519 -5.12 -18.13 10.84
C LYS A 519 -4.22 -17.93 12.06
N ILE A 520 -3.34 -16.93 12.04
CA ILE A 520 -2.36 -16.67 13.11
C ILE A 520 -2.46 -15.22 13.57
N ALA A 521 -2.74 -15.01 14.85
CA ALA A 521 -2.62 -13.70 15.49
C ALA A 521 -1.21 -13.47 16.03
N ILE A 522 -0.66 -12.29 15.78
CA ILE A 522 0.63 -11.84 16.29
C ILE A 522 0.37 -10.64 17.20
N LEU A 523 0.69 -10.77 18.48
CA LEU A 523 0.57 -9.67 19.46
C LEU A 523 1.96 -9.14 19.76
N ASP A 524 2.31 -8.00 19.17
CA ASP A 524 3.69 -7.49 19.20
C ASP A 524 3.77 -5.95 19.09
N THR A 525 4.92 -5.43 18.68
CA THR A 525 5.29 -4.01 18.58
C THR A 525 4.79 -3.31 17.32
N GLY A 526 4.24 -4.04 16.34
CA GLY A 526 3.68 -3.49 15.10
C GLY A 526 4.11 -4.30 13.88
N ILE A 527 4.06 -3.66 12.70
CA ILE A 527 4.71 -4.16 11.48
C ILE A 527 5.16 -2.98 10.61
N ASP A 528 6.40 -3.02 10.11
CA ASP A 528 6.78 -2.26 8.93
C ASP A 528 6.30 -3.02 7.69
N ARG A 529 5.09 -2.68 7.24
CA ARG A 529 4.43 -3.34 6.11
C ARG A 529 5.11 -3.02 4.78
N ASP A 530 5.73 -1.84 4.68
CA ASP A 530 6.24 -1.34 3.39
C ASP A 530 7.63 -1.93 3.06
N HIS A 531 8.10 -2.88 3.87
CA HIS A 531 9.29 -3.72 3.70
C HIS A 531 9.07 -4.85 2.67
N ASP A 532 10.05 -5.06 1.77
CA ASP A 532 10.04 -6.05 0.67
C ASP A 532 9.56 -7.47 1.07
N ALA A 533 9.95 -7.94 2.26
CA ALA A 533 9.55 -9.22 2.84
C ALA A 533 8.03 -9.42 2.97
N PHE A 534 7.21 -8.36 2.95
CA PHE A 534 5.74 -8.45 2.96
C PHE A 534 5.08 -8.12 1.63
N GLU A 535 5.77 -7.54 0.64
CA GLU A 535 5.19 -7.18 -0.66
C GLU A 535 4.55 -8.40 -1.35
N ALA A 536 5.21 -9.56 -1.28
CA ALA A 536 4.73 -10.84 -1.81
C ALA A 536 3.61 -11.49 -0.97
N TYR A 537 3.30 -10.96 0.21
CA TYR A 537 2.37 -11.53 1.19
C TYR A 537 1.35 -10.50 1.72
N GLU A 538 1.16 -9.34 1.07
CA GLU A 538 0.16 -8.33 1.47
C GLU A 538 -1.25 -8.95 1.55
N GLU A 539 -1.57 -9.88 0.66
CA GLU A 539 -2.84 -10.62 0.70
C GLU A 539 -2.95 -11.57 1.90
N ASN A 540 -1.85 -12.03 2.51
CA ASN A 540 -1.88 -12.86 3.71
C ASN A 540 -2.21 -12.04 4.97
N ILE A 541 -1.91 -10.74 4.99
CA ILE A 541 -2.14 -9.86 6.15
C ILE A 541 -3.61 -9.41 6.17
N LYS A 542 -4.49 -10.25 6.74
CA LYS A 542 -5.95 -10.07 6.65
C LYS A 542 -6.52 -8.97 7.54
N ALA A 543 -5.87 -8.66 8.67
CA ALA A 543 -6.24 -7.49 9.48
C ALA A 543 -5.08 -7.00 10.34
N ARG A 544 -5.19 -5.73 10.75
CA ARG A 544 -4.29 -5.09 11.71
C ARG A 544 -5.05 -4.17 12.65
N PHE A 545 -4.67 -4.12 13.92
CA PHE A 545 -5.31 -3.25 14.92
C PHE A 545 -4.30 -2.75 15.96
N ASN A 546 -4.44 -1.47 16.34
CA ASN A 546 -3.61 -0.84 17.35
C ASN A 546 -4.30 -0.92 18.72
N PHE A 547 -3.95 -1.91 19.53
CA PHE A 547 -4.49 -2.04 20.89
C PHE A 547 -3.78 -1.10 21.87
N TYR A 548 -2.50 -0.81 21.64
CA TYR A 548 -1.71 0.15 22.41
C TYR A 548 -2.31 1.57 22.34
N ASN A 549 -2.63 2.04 21.14
CA ASN A 549 -3.32 3.31 20.91
C ASN A 549 -4.49 3.16 19.94
N LYS A 550 -5.67 2.86 20.49
CA LYS A 550 -6.92 2.64 19.73
C LYS A 550 -7.41 3.84 18.92
N SER A 551 -6.84 5.04 19.10
CA SER A 551 -7.13 6.21 18.27
C SER A 551 -6.38 6.21 16.93
N GLN A 552 -5.32 5.41 16.81
CA GLN A 552 -4.50 5.31 15.60
C GLN A 552 -4.85 4.04 14.82
N LYS A 553 -5.18 4.19 13.52
CA LYS A 553 -5.39 3.05 12.61
C LYS A 553 -4.07 2.41 12.15
N SER A 554 -2.99 3.18 12.12
CA SER A 554 -1.66 2.70 11.75
C SER A 554 -1.01 1.94 12.91
N ILE A 555 -0.17 0.96 12.57
CA ILE A 555 0.60 0.13 13.51
C ILE A 555 2.09 0.05 13.14
N PRO A 556 2.78 1.18 12.91
CA PRO A 556 4.19 1.15 12.52
C PRO A 556 5.00 0.46 13.61
N ASP A 557 5.99 -0.32 13.18
CA ASP A 557 6.95 -0.93 14.09
C ASP A 557 8.16 -0.01 14.27
N LEU A 558 8.24 0.62 15.45
CA LEU A 558 9.34 1.50 15.84
C LEU A 558 10.36 0.79 16.75
N ASN A 559 10.26 -0.53 16.90
CA ASN A 559 11.14 -1.37 17.70
C ASN A 559 11.90 -2.39 16.84
N GLY A 560 11.20 -3.01 15.87
CA GLY A 560 11.68 -3.99 14.90
C GLY A 560 11.31 -5.43 15.20
N HIS A 561 10.92 -5.72 16.45
CA HIS A 561 10.60 -7.05 16.91
C HIS A 561 9.33 -7.66 16.26
N GLY A 562 8.30 -6.85 16.00
CA GLY A 562 7.04 -7.31 15.43
C GLY A 562 7.14 -7.63 13.95
N THR A 563 7.89 -6.79 13.23
CA THR A 563 8.30 -6.98 11.83
C THR A 563 9.09 -8.27 11.67
N PHE A 564 10.11 -8.48 12.51
CA PHE A 564 10.91 -9.70 12.52
C PHE A 564 10.05 -10.96 12.74
N THR A 565 9.16 -10.89 13.74
CA THR A 565 8.24 -11.98 14.14
C THR A 565 7.22 -12.31 13.06
N ALA A 566 6.66 -11.31 12.38
CA ALA A 566 5.74 -11.49 11.26
C ALA A 566 6.41 -12.12 10.04
N SER A 567 7.62 -11.66 9.67
CA SER A 567 8.39 -12.25 8.58
C SER A 567 8.75 -13.72 8.86
N LEU A 568 9.19 -14.04 10.09
CA LEU A 568 9.42 -15.44 10.47
C LEU A 568 8.15 -16.30 10.33
N LEU A 569 6.98 -15.79 10.72
CA LEU A 569 5.75 -16.57 10.57
C LEU A 569 5.39 -16.85 9.10
N LEU A 570 5.68 -15.93 8.18
CA LEU A 570 5.52 -16.16 6.73
C LEU A 570 6.61 -17.09 6.18
N ASP A 571 7.84 -17.01 6.69
CA ASP A 571 8.93 -17.90 6.29
C ASP A 571 8.63 -19.38 6.59
N TYR A 572 7.99 -19.64 7.74
CA TYR A 572 7.63 -21.00 8.16
C TYR A 572 6.20 -21.41 7.75
N ALA A 573 5.29 -20.46 7.48
CA ALA A 573 3.92 -20.73 7.04
C ALA A 573 3.45 -19.71 5.97
N PRO A 574 4.01 -19.75 4.74
CA PRO A 574 3.73 -18.75 3.70
C PRO A 574 2.31 -18.79 3.13
N ASP A 575 1.49 -19.81 3.47
CA ASP A 575 0.07 -19.90 3.13
C ASP A 575 -0.86 -19.56 4.32
N ALA A 576 -0.33 -19.07 5.43
CA ALA A 576 -1.11 -18.64 6.59
C ALA A 576 -1.68 -17.23 6.42
N GLU A 577 -2.85 -16.98 7.02
CA GLU A 577 -3.42 -15.64 7.17
C GLU A 577 -2.92 -15.02 8.48
N LEU A 578 -2.26 -13.87 8.39
CA LEU A 578 -1.75 -13.13 9.54
C LEU A 578 -2.70 -12.02 9.99
N TYR A 579 -2.78 -11.87 11.31
CA TYR A 579 -3.60 -10.87 11.99
C TYR A 579 -2.74 -10.13 13.03
N ILE A 580 -2.43 -8.85 12.79
CA ILE A 580 -1.41 -8.11 13.55
C ILE A 580 -2.05 -7.22 14.62
N ALA A 581 -1.76 -7.49 15.88
CA ALA A 581 -2.19 -6.68 17.03
C ALA A 581 -0.98 -5.93 17.62
N LYS A 582 -0.90 -4.61 17.42
CA LYS A 582 0.10 -3.78 18.10
C LYS A 582 -0.31 -3.57 19.55
N ILE A 583 0.40 -4.22 20.48
CA ILE A 583 0.18 -4.15 21.93
C ILE A 583 1.20 -3.24 22.63
N ALA A 584 2.29 -2.89 21.95
CA ALA A 584 3.40 -2.12 22.49
C ALA A 584 4.02 -1.18 21.44
N ASP A 585 4.97 -0.37 21.89
CA ASP A 585 5.69 0.60 21.06
C ASP A 585 7.12 0.79 21.58
N ARG A 586 7.96 1.54 20.85
CA ARG A 586 9.43 1.64 20.97
C ARG A 586 10.06 1.35 22.34
N GLU A 587 9.59 1.98 23.42
CA GLU A 587 10.22 1.96 24.75
C GLU A 587 9.43 1.23 25.85
N ASN A 588 8.32 0.55 25.53
CA ASN A 588 7.45 -0.06 26.54
C ASN A 588 8.03 -1.38 27.09
N ALA A 589 8.89 -1.27 28.10
CA ALA A 589 9.53 -2.40 28.78
C ALA A 589 8.56 -3.36 29.51
N THR A 590 7.29 -2.98 29.70
CA THR A 590 6.12 -3.83 30.01
C THR A 590 4.83 -3.08 29.59
N PRO A 591 4.07 -3.51 28.56
CA PRO A 591 2.76 -2.94 28.26
C PRO A 591 1.73 -3.35 29.32
N ASN A 592 0.62 -2.61 29.39
CA ASN A 592 -0.47 -2.90 30.31
C ASN A 592 -1.15 -4.23 29.93
N ALA A 593 -1.30 -5.17 30.87
CA ALA A 593 -1.89 -6.48 30.64
C ALA A 593 -3.29 -6.39 29.99
N LYS A 594 -4.08 -5.35 30.32
CA LYS A 594 -5.38 -5.08 29.70
C LYS A 594 -5.31 -4.93 28.17
N VAL A 595 -4.23 -4.37 27.64
CA VAL A 595 -4.00 -4.23 26.19
C VAL A 595 -3.84 -5.61 25.54
N VAL A 596 -3.13 -6.52 26.22
CA VAL A 596 -2.94 -7.91 25.79
C VAL A 596 -4.25 -8.70 25.91
N VAL A 597 -5.00 -8.54 27.02
CA VAL A 597 -6.33 -9.14 27.22
C VAL A 597 -7.31 -8.73 26.12
N ASP A 598 -7.39 -7.43 25.80
CA ASP A 598 -8.26 -6.92 24.75
C ASP A 598 -7.87 -7.50 23.38
N ALA A 599 -6.56 -7.63 23.10
CA ALA A 599 -6.05 -8.20 21.85
C ALA A 599 -6.30 -9.72 21.72
N ILE A 600 -6.11 -10.50 22.79
CA ILE A 600 -6.45 -11.94 22.81
C ILE A 600 -7.95 -12.12 22.59
N ASN A 601 -8.80 -11.35 23.28
CA ASN A 601 -10.25 -11.44 23.11
C ASN A 601 -10.70 -11.08 21.69
N HIS A 602 -10.08 -10.08 21.06
CA HIS A 602 -10.35 -9.76 19.65
C HIS A 602 -9.88 -10.87 18.68
N ALA A 603 -8.73 -11.50 18.95
CA ALA A 603 -8.26 -12.65 18.18
C ALA A 603 -9.21 -13.86 18.27
N ILE A 604 -9.85 -14.07 19.44
CA ILE A 604 -10.90 -15.07 19.64
C ILE A 604 -12.18 -14.71 18.88
N ASP A 605 -12.74 -13.51 19.11
CA ASP A 605 -14.12 -13.18 18.75
C ASP A 605 -14.28 -12.57 17.36
N ASN A 606 -13.31 -11.77 16.92
CA ASN A 606 -13.40 -11.00 15.68
C ASN A 606 -12.58 -11.62 14.54
N TRP A 607 -11.41 -12.19 14.85
CA TRP A 607 -10.55 -12.83 13.85
C TRP A 607 -10.73 -14.35 13.78
N ASN A 608 -11.20 -14.98 14.87
CA ASN A 608 -11.41 -16.44 14.98
C ASN A 608 -10.19 -17.24 14.51
N VAL A 609 -9.02 -16.92 15.08
CA VAL A 609 -7.74 -17.50 14.67
C VAL A 609 -7.57 -18.97 15.09
N ASP A 610 -6.62 -19.67 14.46
CA ASP A 610 -6.20 -21.01 14.86
C ASP A 610 -5.06 -20.96 15.89
N ILE A 611 -4.18 -19.95 15.78
CA ILE A 611 -2.95 -19.80 16.57
C ILE A 611 -2.80 -18.35 17.06
N ILE A 612 -2.25 -18.17 18.26
CA ILE A 612 -1.79 -16.89 18.81
C ILE A 612 -0.30 -17.02 19.15
N SER A 613 0.53 -16.10 18.67
CA SER A 613 1.98 -16.02 18.97
C SER A 613 2.26 -14.83 19.88
N LEU A 614 2.88 -15.11 21.04
CA LEU A 614 3.19 -14.15 22.12
C LEU A 614 4.70 -14.13 22.40
N SER A 615 5.46 -13.36 21.63
CA SER A 615 6.93 -13.30 21.73
C SER A 615 7.43 -12.40 22.88
N PHE A 616 6.79 -12.48 24.05
CA PHE A 616 7.02 -11.63 25.22
C PHE A 616 6.66 -12.34 26.53
N GLY A 617 7.01 -11.74 27.68
CA GLY A 617 6.47 -12.17 28.96
C GLY A 617 6.78 -11.28 30.16
N TRP A 618 6.08 -11.53 31.27
CA TRP A 618 6.36 -10.99 32.59
C TRP A 618 7.21 -11.99 33.41
N PRO A 619 8.19 -11.53 34.21
CA PRO A 619 9.11 -12.41 34.94
C PRO A 619 8.45 -13.17 36.11
N SER A 620 7.20 -12.86 36.46
CA SER A 620 6.38 -13.60 37.44
C SER A 620 4.90 -13.33 37.19
N THR A 621 4.01 -14.00 37.92
CA THR A 621 2.56 -13.76 37.92
C THR A 621 2.14 -12.56 38.78
N ASN A 622 3.07 -11.89 39.47
CA ASN A 622 2.77 -10.74 40.34
C ASN A 622 2.75 -9.42 39.55
N PHE A 623 1.71 -9.20 38.75
CA PHE A 623 1.47 -7.96 38.02
C PHE A 623 -0.03 -7.62 37.94
N GLU A 624 -0.36 -6.35 37.72
CA GLU A 624 -1.75 -5.89 37.56
C GLU A 624 -2.36 -6.42 36.26
N GLY A 625 -3.52 -7.06 36.34
CA GLY A 625 -4.19 -7.68 35.20
C GLY A 625 -3.83 -9.14 34.92
N TYR A 626 -3.19 -9.83 35.88
CA TYR A 626 -2.86 -11.27 35.76
C TYR A 626 -4.11 -12.14 35.63
N ASP A 627 -5.12 -11.97 36.51
CA ASP A 627 -6.31 -12.82 36.52
C ASP A 627 -7.11 -12.68 35.21
N GLU A 628 -7.27 -11.44 34.70
CA GLU A 628 -7.94 -11.19 33.43
C GLU A 628 -7.17 -11.75 32.21
N LEU A 629 -5.84 -11.90 32.32
CA LEU A 629 -5.00 -12.49 31.28
C LEU A 629 -5.06 -14.03 31.30
N GLU A 630 -5.08 -14.65 32.49
CA GLU A 630 -5.32 -16.10 32.60
C GLU A 630 -6.73 -16.45 32.12
N ASP A 631 -7.76 -15.67 32.49
CA ASP A 631 -9.14 -15.83 31.97
C ASP A 631 -9.20 -15.76 30.44
N ALA A 632 -8.46 -14.82 29.82
CA ALA A 632 -8.39 -14.69 28.37
C ALA A 632 -7.66 -15.87 27.69
N ILE A 633 -6.62 -16.40 28.34
CA ILE A 633 -5.85 -17.57 27.91
C ILE A 633 -6.70 -18.85 28.01
N ASP A 634 -7.37 -19.08 29.14
CA ASP A 634 -8.32 -20.19 29.34
C ASP A 634 -9.46 -20.14 28.32
N ARG A 635 -9.96 -18.93 28.00
CA ARG A 635 -11.00 -18.71 26.98
C ARG A 635 -10.52 -19.07 25.57
N ALA A 636 -9.31 -18.67 25.18
CA ALA A 636 -8.70 -19.07 23.91
C ALA A 636 -8.47 -20.59 23.85
N HIS A 637 -7.98 -21.19 24.93
CA HIS A 637 -7.79 -22.63 25.04
C HIS A 637 -9.11 -23.41 24.92
N GLY A 638 -10.17 -22.97 25.62
CA GLY A 638 -11.52 -23.55 25.52
C GLY A 638 -12.12 -23.45 24.11
N LYS A 639 -11.71 -22.45 23.32
CA LYS A 639 -12.04 -22.31 21.89
C LYS A 639 -11.16 -23.15 20.95
N LYS A 640 -10.18 -23.89 21.48
CA LYS A 640 -9.17 -24.68 20.74
C LYS A 640 -8.31 -23.79 19.85
N ILE A 641 -7.88 -22.64 20.38
CA ILE A 641 -6.86 -21.79 19.78
C ILE A 641 -5.54 -22.16 20.45
N LEU A 642 -4.51 -22.42 19.64
CA LEU A 642 -3.18 -22.78 20.16
C LEU A 642 -2.43 -21.50 20.51
N ILE A 643 -1.86 -21.42 21.71
CA ILE A 643 -1.09 -20.25 22.16
C ILE A 643 0.37 -20.67 22.32
N PHE A 644 1.28 -19.93 21.69
CA PHE A 644 2.72 -20.11 21.83
C PHE A 644 3.32 -18.87 22.49
N ALA A 645 4.20 -19.06 23.48
CA ALA A 645 4.84 -17.94 24.16
C ALA A 645 6.34 -18.18 24.42
N ALA A 646 7.10 -17.10 24.42
CA ALA A 646 8.54 -17.09 24.67
C ALA A 646 8.87 -17.44 26.13
N ALA A 647 9.84 -18.33 26.34
CA ALA A 647 10.21 -18.76 27.70
C ALA A 647 10.87 -17.65 28.56
N SER A 648 11.43 -16.60 27.94
CA SER A 648 12.40 -15.60 28.45
C SER A 648 13.85 -15.88 28.04
N ASN A 649 14.71 -14.86 28.12
CA ASN A 649 16.15 -14.89 27.87
C ASN A 649 16.98 -14.70 29.17
N SER A 650 16.37 -14.90 30.34
CA SER A 650 17.03 -14.70 31.64
C SER A 650 18.08 -15.76 32.02
N GLY A 651 18.30 -16.77 31.17
CA GLY A 651 19.14 -17.93 31.43
C GLY A 651 18.70 -18.71 32.67
N GLY A 652 19.63 -19.43 33.30
CA GLY A 652 19.38 -20.12 34.57
C GLY A 652 19.13 -19.23 35.80
N LYS A 653 18.92 -17.91 35.64
CA LYS A 653 18.67 -16.96 36.75
C LYS A 653 17.20 -16.90 37.14
N LEU A 654 16.29 -16.99 36.16
CA LEU A 654 14.84 -16.97 36.37
C LEU A 654 14.20 -18.19 35.67
N GLY A 655 12.97 -18.51 36.06
CA GLY A 655 12.17 -19.56 35.41
C GLY A 655 11.50 -19.07 34.12
N ARG A 656 10.51 -19.83 33.65
CA ARG A 656 9.66 -19.43 32.52
C ARG A 656 8.87 -18.16 32.85
N ALA A 657 8.92 -17.17 31.96
CA ALA A 657 8.05 -16.00 32.05
C ALA A 657 6.57 -16.38 31.87
N TYR A 658 5.67 -15.58 32.42
CA TYR A 658 4.24 -15.66 32.14
C TYR A 658 3.94 -14.84 30.86
N PRO A 659 3.19 -15.34 29.86
CA PRO A 659 2.26 -16.48 29.92
C PRO A 659 2.85 -17.85 29.56
N ALA A 660 4.14 -17.97 29.20
CA ALA A 660 4.75 -19.27 28.84
C ALA A 660 4.78 -20.29 29.99
N SER A 661 4.66 -19.84 31.24
CA SER A 661 4.47 -20.69 32.42
C SER A 661 3.01 -21.17 32.65
N SER A 662 2.02 -20.63 31.93
CA SER A 662 0.62 -21.07 32.04
C SER A 662 0.43 -22.49 31.47
N SER A 663 -0.41 -23.29 32.15
CA SER A 663 -0.67 -24.68 31.77
C SER A 663 -1.40 -24.82 30.44
N GLN A 664 -2.02 -23.75 29.91
CA GLN A 664 -2.71 -23.74 28.61
C GLN A 664 -1.84 -23.26 27.44
N VAL A 665 -0.62 -22.80 27.70
CA VAL A 665 0.28 -22.20 26.70
C VAL A 665 1.38 -23.19 26.34
N ILE A 666 1.80 -23.21 25.07
CA ILE A 666 2.96 -23.98 24.62
C ILE A 666 4.20 -23.09 24.78
N CYS A 667 4.97 -23.36 25.85
CA CYS A 667 6.24 -22.69 26.13
C CYS A 667 7.28 -23.02 25.05
N VAL A 668 7.96 -21.99 24.52
CA VAL A 668 9.00 -22.13 23.49
C VAL A 668 10.33 -21.61 24.00
N HIS A 669 11.29 -22.53 24.09
CA HIS A 669 12.70 -22.29 24.41
C HIS A 669 13.55 -22.14 23.13
N SER A 670 14.77 -21.63 23.30
CA SER A 670 15.72 -21.34 22.20
C SER A 670 16.86 -22.36 22.17
N THR A 671 17.33 -22.68 20.96
CA THR A 671 18.51 -23.49 20.69
C THR A 671 19.36 -22.89 19.56
N ASP A 672 20.61 -23.33 19.44
CA ASP A 672 21.38 -23.20 18.20
C ASP A 672 20.85 -24.14 17.09
N THR A 673 21.42 -24.04 15.89
CA THR A 673 21.08 -24.88 14.72
C THR A 673 21.45 -26.36 14.88
N LEU A 674 22.08 -26.76 15.99
CA LEU A 674 22.46 -28.13 16.34
C LEU A 674 21.64 -28.67 17.54
N GLY A 675 20.60 -27.94 17.96
CA GLY A 675 19.77 -28.29 19.11
C GLY A 675 20.52 -28.22 20.45
N THR A 676 21.60 -27.45 20.55
CA THR A 676 22.19 -27.05 21.83
C THR A 676 21.30 -25.98 22.45
N PRO A 677 20.84 -26.11 23.71
CA PRO A 677 20.05 -25.06 24.36
C PRO A 677 20.85 -23.77 24.49
N SER A 678 20.23 -22.65 24.10
CA SER A 678 20.87 -21.32 24.13
C SER A 678 21.18 -20.90 25.57
N GLY A 679 22.31 -20.24 25.81
CA GLY A 679 22.75 -19.88 27.17
C GLY A 679 21.80 -18.94 27.92
N PHE A 680 20.98 -18.19 27.18
CA PHE A 680 19.94 -17.31 27.69
C PHE A 680 18.59 -18.01 27.91
N SER A 681 18.37 -19.25 27.44
CA SER A 681 17.12 -19.96 27.71
C SER A 681 17.01 -20.37 29.19
N PRO A 682 15.86 -20.17 29.85
CA PRO A 682 15.57 -20.71 31.17
C PRO A 682 15.75 -22.23 31.21
N THR A 683 16.31 -22.72 32.32
CA THR A 683 16.57 -24.14 32.57
C THR A 683 15.32 -24.99 32.36
N ALA A 684 15.46 -26.11 31.66
CA ALA A 684 14.40 -27.08 31.44
C ALA A 684 13.78 -27.57 32.75
N GLU A 685 12.45 -27.44 32.86
CA GLU A 685 11.66 -27.90 34.00
C GLU A 685 11.46 -29.42 33.90
N PRO A 686 11.84 -30.25 34.90
CA PRO A 686 11.90 -31.70 34.76
C PRO A 686 10.58 -32.39 34.42
N ASP A 687 9.48 -31.93 35.02
CA ASP A 687 8.15 -32.55 34.91
C ASP A 687 7.30 -31.95 33.78
N ASN A 688 7.81 -30.93 33.08
CA ASN A 688 7.12 -30.22 32.01
C ASN A 688 7.70 -30.53 30.62
N LEU A 689 6.91 -30.22 29.57
CA LEU A 689 7.39 -30.26 28.20
C LEU A 689 8.20 -28.98 27.93
N ASN A 690 9.49 -29.14 27.61
CA ASN A 690 10.39 -28.05 27.24
C ASN A 690 10.59 -28.09 25.71
N PHE A 691 9.66 -27.56 24.94
CA PHE A 691 9.82 -27.47 23.48
C PHE A 691 10.82 -26.38 23.13
N ALA A 692 11.72 -26.67 22.19
CA ALA A 692 12.69 -25.70 21.70
C ALA A 692 12.83 -25.80 20.19
N THR A 693 13.14 -24.68 19.54
CA THR A 693 13.57 -24.64 18.14
C THR A 693 14.73 -23.66 18.02
N VAL A 694 15.28 -23.47 16.81
CA VAL A 694 16.37 -22.53 16.58
C VAL A 694 15.95 -21.12 17.00
N GLY A 695 16.82 -20.42 17.72
CA GLY A 695 16.61 -19.05 18.19
C GLY A 695 17.91 -18.30 18.50
N GLU A 696 19.06 -18.80 18.05
CA GLU A 696 20.32 -18.05 18.01
C GLU A 696 20.65 -17.61 16.58
N SER A 697 21.13 -16.38 16.41
CA SER A 697 21.65 -15.85 15.14
C SER A 697 20.67 -15.97 13.96
N ILE A 698 19.37 -15.82 14.27
CA ILE A 698 18.27 -15.80 13.30
C ILE A 698 18.40 -14.54 12.45
N GLU A 699 18.19 -14.63 11.14
CA GLU A 699 18.09 -13.47 10.24
C GLU A 699 16.67 -13.38 9.69
N SER A 700 16.09 -12.18 9.73
CA SER A 700 14.73 -11.89 9.27
C SER A 700 14.58 -10.39 8.97
N ALA A 701 13.42 -10.00 8.46
CA ALA A 701 13.01 -8.62 8.20
C ALA A 701 13.21 -7.69 9.41
N TRP A 702 13.57 -6.44 9.14
CA TRP A 702 13.75 -5.37 10.11
C TRP A 702 13.26 -4.04 9.52
N PRO A 703 12.56 -3.18 10.27
CA PRO A 703 12.00 -1.96 9.70
C PRO A 703 13.06 -1.10 9.00
N MET A 704 12.71 -0.60 7.82
CA MET A 704 13.63 0.16 6.98
C MET A 704 14.17 1.39 7.72
N LEU A 705 13.29 2.05 8.49
CA LEU A 705 13.58 3.20 9.36
C LEU A 705 14.51 2.88 10.56
N LEU A 706 14.85 1.61 10.81
CA LEU A 706 15.68 1.14 11.93
C LEU A 706 16.93 0.37 11.46
N CYS A 707 17.24 0.42 10.16
CA CYS A 707 18.49 -0.06 9.57
C CYS A 707 19.52 1.06 9.51
N ASP A 708 20.75 0.79 9.96
CA ASP A 708 21.86 1.74 9.88
C ASP A 708 22.52 1.66 8.49
N ASP A 709 22.66 2.80 7.82
CA ASP A 709 22.77 2.95 6.36
C ASP A 709 24.16 2.61 5.73
N THR A 710 24.90 1.63 6.27
CA THR A 710 26.39 1.65 6.11
C THR A 710 27.12 0.36 5.73
N THR A 711 26.52 -0.84 5.64
CA THR A 711 27.35 -2.07 5.44
C THR A 711 26.86 -3.21 4.53
N THR A 712 25.61 -3.26 4.06
CA THR A 712 25.16 -4.34 3.13
C THR A 712 24.17 -3.85 2.07
N PRO A 713 24.21 -4.37 0.82
CA PRO A 713 23.28 -3.94 -0.23
C PRO A 713 21.84 -4.36 0.06
N GLN A 714 20.93 -3.39 0.12
CA GLN A 714 19.49 -3.48 -0.23
C GLN A 714 18.78 -4.76 0.22
N ARG A 715 18.95 -5.14 1.49
CA ARG A 715 18.07 -6.11 2.15
C ARG A 715 17.94 -5.68 3.60
N TYR A 716 16.76 -5.20 3.99
CA TYR A 716 16.50 -4.62 5.31
C TYR A 716 16.39 -5.69 6.41
N VAL A 717 17.36 -6.61 6.47
CA VAL A 717 17.37 -7.73 7.40
C VAL A 717 18.30 -7.48 8.57
N LYS A 718 18.04 -8.13 9.70
CA LYS A 718 18.91 -8.06 10.89
C LYS A 718 19.11 -9.43 11.48
N SER A 719 20.28 -9.66 12.08
CA SER A 719 20.55 -10.87 12.86
C SER A 719 20.25 -10.65 14.35
N ARG A 720 19.53 -11.60 14.96
CA ARG A 720 19.06 -11.54 16.36
C ARG A 720 19.01 -12.91 17.03
N SER A 721 19.02 -12.91 18.36
CA SER A 721 18.91 -14.11 19.19
C SER A 721 17.89 -13.89 20.31
N GLY A 722 17.15 -14.93 20.69
CA GLY A 722 16.11 -14.85 21.72
C GLY A 722 15.10 -16.01 21.65
N THR A 723 14.42 -16.27 22.77
CA THR A 723 13.25 -17.17 22.79
C THR A 723 12.06 -16.55 22.06
N SER A 724 11.96 -15.21 22.11
CA SER A 724 11.14 -14.34 21.27
C SER A 724 11.13 -14.71 19.77
N TYR A 725 12.28 -15.10 19.20
CA TYR A 725 12.39 -15.50 17.79
C TYR A 725 12.18 -17.00 17.56
N ALA A 726 12.44 -17.84 18.58
CA ALA A 726 12.09 -19.26 18.52
C ALA A 726 10.56 -19.46 18.52
N THR A 727 9.80 -18.62 19.24
CA THR A 727 8.34 -18.66 19.33
C THR A 727 7.60 -18.60 17.99
N PRO A 728 7.81 -17.61 17.09
CA PRO A 728 7.16 -17.55 15.79
C PRO A 728 7.58 -18.72 14.88
N ILE A 729 8.83 -19.20 14.98
CA ILE A 729 9.28 -20.39 14.24
C ILE A 729 8.49 -21.62 14.69
N MET A 730 8.31 -21.82 16.00
CA MET A 730 7.52 -22.93 16.54
C MET A 730 6.03 -22.80 16.16
N ALA A 731 5.47 -21.59 16.21
CA ALA A 731 4.10 -21.32 15.79
C ALA A 731 3.89 -21.55 14.29
N GLY A 732 4.87 -21.20 13.44
CA GLY A 732 4.89 -21.50 12.00
C GLY A 732 5.01 -23.00 11.71
N ILE A 733 5.86 -23.72 12.44
CA ILE A 733 5.91 -25.19 12.39
C ILE A 733 4.55 -25.80 12.79
N ALA A 734 3.90 -25.28 13.83
CA ALA A 734 2.56 -25.72 14.23
C ALA A 734 1.48 -25.41 13.19
N ALA A 735 1.58 -24.27 12.50
CA ALA A 735 0.73 -23.91 11.37
C ALA A 735 0.93 -24.88 10.19
N PHE A 736 2.18 -25.19 9.82
CA PHE A 736 2.51 -26.22 8.83
C PHE A 736 1.91 -27.59 9.22
N LEU A 737 2.02 -28.01 10.49
CA LEU A 737 1.44 -29.29 10.94
C LEU A 737 -0.09 -29.30 10.83
N LEU A 738 -0.74 -28.18 11.17
CA LEU A 738 -2.18 -28.03 11.02
C LEU A 738 -2.60 -28.03 9.54
N GLN A 739 -1.87 -27.34 8.68
CA GLN A 739 -2.12 -27.30 7.24
C GLN A 739 -1.87 -28.65 6.57
N TYR A 740 -0.79 -29.35 6.95
CA TYR A 740 -0.53 -30.73 6.53
C TYR A 740 -1.72 -31.62 6.86
N ALA A 741 -2.25 -31.54 8.09
CA ALA A 741 -3.41 -32.31 8.50
C ALA A 741 -4.68 -31.94 7.71
N ARG A 742 -4.83 -30.69 7.26
CA ARG A 742 -5.95 -30.24 6.41
C ARG A 742 -5.88 -30.78 4.98
N LEU A 743 -4.67 -30.97 4.44
CA LEU A 743 -4.44 -31.47 3.09
C LEU A 743 -4.44 -33.01 3.01
N HIS A 744 -3.82 -33.68 3.97
CA HIS A 744 -3.48 -35.11 3.87
C HIS A 744 -4.28 -36.02 4.80
N LEU A 745 -4.92 -35.50 5.84
CA LEU A 745 -5.58 -36.31 6.87
C LEU A 745 -7.10 -36.08 6.88
N PRO A 746 -7.89 -37.04 7.40
CA PRO A 746 -9.32 -36.85 7.57
C PRO A 746 -9.62 -35.65 8.48
N GLU A 747 -10.66 -34.86 8.18
CA GLU A 747 -10.99 -33.61 8.89
C GLU A 747 -11.03 -33.73 10.43
N ARG A 748 -11.46 -34.89 10.96
CA ARG A 748 -11.43 -35.18 12.40
C ARG A 748 -10.03 -35.10 13.03
N ALA A 749 -8.98 -35.38 12.27
CA ALA A 749 -7.58 -35.32 12.70
C ALA A 749 -7.06 -33.87 12.67
N ALA A 750 -7.34 -33.11 11.61
CA ALA A 750 -7.06 -31.68 11.55
C ALA A 750 -7.76 -30.92 12.68
N SER A 751 -9.07 -31.17 12.89
CA SER A 751 -9.85 -30.63 14.00
C SER A 751 -9.36 -31.10 15.38
N ALA A 752 -8.80 -32.31 15.49
CA ALA A 752 -8.23 -32.81 16.75
C ALA A 752 -6.90 -32.12 17.10
N LEU A 753 -6.11 -31.73 16.09
CA LEU A 753 -4.80 -31.10 16.21
C LEU A 753 -4.86 -29.63 16.67
N LYS A 754 -6.04 -28.98 16.58
CA LYS A 754 -6.31 -27.68 17.24
C LYS A 754 -6.31 -27.74 18.79
N ARG A 755 -6.25 -28.92 19.41
CA ARG A 755 -6.13 -29.06 20.87
C ARG A 755 -4.67 -29.07 21.28
N LYS A 756 -4.34 -28.35 22.36
CA LYS A 756 -2.96 -28.19 22.85
C LYS A 756 -2.25 -29.54 22.98
N GLU A 757 -2.83 -30.50 23.70
CA GLU A 757 -2.17 -31.77 24.04
C GLU A 757 -1.85 -32.60 22.79
N LYS A 758 -2.67 -32.45 21.75
CA LYS A 758 -2.50 -33.14 20.46
C LYS A 758 -1.45 -32.46 19.58
N MET A 759 -1.35 -31.14 19.61
CA MET A 759 -0.23 -30.40 19.02
C MET A 759 1.08 -30.73 19.73
N GLU A 760 1.11 -30.70 21.06
CA GLU A 760 2.28 -31.06 21.87
C GLU A 760 2.73 -32.51 21.63
N ALA A 761 1.81 -33.47 21.56
CA ALA A 761 2.13 -34.84 21.21
C ALA A 761 2.81 -34.96 19.83
N LEU A 762 2.35 -34.18 18.85
CA LEU A 762 2.91 -34.16 17.51
C LEU A 762 4.26 -33.43 17.44
N LEU A 763 4.40 -32.26 18.07
CA LEU A 763 5.68 -31.56 18.21
C LEU A 763 6.73 -32.44 18.92
N LYS A 764 6.31 -33.16 19.97
CA LYS A 764 7.16 -34.14 20.68
C LYS A 764 7.51 -35.33 19.80
N ARG A 765 6.66 -35.73 18.85
CA ARG A 765 7.02 -36.72 17.82
C ARG A 765 8.00 -36.12 16.81
N CYS A 766 7.80 -34.89 16.34
CA CYS A 766 8.72 -34.20 15.42
C CYS A 766 10.13 -34.06 16.00
N ALA A 767 10.29 -33.91 17.32
CA ALA A 767 11.60 -33.87 17.98
C ALA A 767 12.32 -35.24 18.04
N LYS A 768 11.60 -36.37 18.07
CA LYS A 768 12.22 -37.71 18.22
C LYS A 768 13.02 -38.12 16.98
N ARG A 769 14.29 -38.45 17.17
CA ARG A 769 15.22 -38.96 16.13
C ARG A 769 15.42 -40.49 16.13
N GLY A 770 14.72 -41.23 16.99
CA GLY A 770 14.83 -42.70 17.08
C GLY A 770 14.14 -43.31 18.30
N PRO A 771 14.17 -44.64 18.47
CA PRO A 771 13.52 -45.34 19.58
C PRO A 771 14.15 -45.01 20.94
N ASN A 772 15.47 -44.85 20.98
CA ASN A 772 16.25 -44.53 22.19
C ASN A 772 16.49 -43.01 22.34
N TYR A 773 15.65 -42.17 21.74
CA TYR A 773 15.82 -40.71 21.78
C TYR A 773 15.60 -40.16 23.19
N ALA A 774 16.63 -39.51 23.73
CA ALA A 774 16.55 -38.66 24.91
C ALA A 774 16.76 -37.19 24.50
N PRO A 775 15.93 -36.25 24.98
CA PRO A 775 16.09 -34.82 24.69
C PRO A 775 17.40 -34.25 25.26
N ARG A 776 18.14 -33.49 24.46
CA ARG A 776 19.42 -32.88 24.88
C ARG A 776 19.14 -31.79 25.91
N GLY A 777 19.70 -31.92 27.10
CA GLY A 777 19.42 -30.99 28.21
C GLY A 777 17.95 -30.95 28.66
N ASN A 778 17.18 -32.01 28.40
CA ASN A 778 15.72 -32.11 28.60
C ASN A 778 14.85 -31.23 27.66
N TYR A 779 15.43 -30.62 26.61
CA TYR A 779 14.67 -29.90 25.59
C TYR A 779 14.30 -30.80 24.40
N TYR A 780 13.03 -30.74 24.00
CA TYR A 780 12.54 -31.35 22.77
C TYR A 780 12.82 -30.40 21.61
N TYR A 781 13.98 -30.58 20.98
CA TYR A 781 14.39 -29.85 19.79
C TYR A 781 13.47 -30.20 18.59
N VAL A 782 12.58 -29.30 18.23
CA VAL A 782 11.65 -29.42 17.11
C VAL A 782 12.29 -28.81 15.86
N GLU A 783 12.56 -29.68 14.90
CA GLU A 783 13.08 -29.37 13.57
C GLU A 783 12.35 -30.27 12.60
N LEU A 784 11.91 -29.74 11.45
CA LEU A 784 11.42 -30.52 10.32
C LEU A 784 12.47 -30.54 9.22
N SER A 785 12.95 -31.72 8.86
CA SER A 785 13.96 -31.93 7.82
C SER A 785 13.66 -33.22 7.06
N LEU A 786 14.24 -33.37 5.86
CA LEU A 786 14.07 -34.57 5.02
C LEU A 786 15.00 -35.73 5.41
N HIS A 787 15.76 -35.61 6.50
CA HIS A 787 16.59 -36.69 7.02
C HIS A 787 15.77 -37.91 7.46
N GLN A 788 16.27 -39.11 7.18
CA GLN A 788 15.60 -40.41 7.46
C GLN A 788 15.14 -40.63 8.91
N HIS A 789 15.76 -39.91 9.86
CA HIS A 789 15.46 -39.98 11.30
C HIS A 789 14.38 -38.98 11.74
N ASN A 790 14.07 -37.98 10.90
CA ASN A 790 12.96 -37.06 11.09
C ASN A 790 11.62 -37.77 10.75
N LEU A 791 10.50 -37.20 11.19
CA LEU A 791 9.17 -37.63 10.74
C LEU A 791 9.01 -37.40 9.23
N PHE A 792 9.34 -36.21 8.74
CA PHE A 792 9.06 -35.79 7.35
C PHE A 792 10.07 -36.28 6.29
N GLY A 793 11.19 -36.89 6.72
CA GLY A 793 12.09 -37.63 5.83
C GLY A 793 11.52 -38.97 5.32
N ARG A 794 10.35 -39.40 5.79
CA ARG A 794 9.66 -40.64 5.40
C ARG A 794 8.78 -40.43 4.16
N GLU A 795 8.24 -41.53 3.63
CA GLU A 795 7.19 -41.51 2.59
C GLU A 795 5.86 -40.99 3.17
N LEU A 796 5.03 -40.36 2.33
CA LEU A 796 3.83 -39.64 2.74
C LEU A 796 2.84 -40.51 3.54
N ASP A 797 2.59 -41.75 3.08
CA ASP A 797 1.69 -42.68 3.78
C ASP A 797 2.18 -43.02 5.20
N ARG A 798 3.50 -43.19 5.36
CA ARG A 798 4.11 -43.45 6.68
C ARG A 798 4.04 -42.23 7.59
N ILE A 799 4.16 -41.02 7.04
CA ILE A 799 3.94 -39.77 7.78
C ILE A 799 2.48 -39.73 8.26
N ASN A 800 1.52 -40.02 7.37
CA ASN A 800 0.09 -40.01 7.68
C ASN A 800 -0.28 -41.01 8.78
N ASP A 801 0.16 -42.26 8.66
CA ASP A 801 -0.08 -43.31 9.67
C ASP A 801 0.50 -42.92 11.03
N GLU A 802 1.72 -42.39 11.07
CA GLU A 802 2.42 -42.05 12.31
C GLU A 802 1.83 -40.81 13.00
N ILE A 803 1.35 -39.83 12.24
CA ILE A 803 0.56 -38.70 12.79
C ILE A 803 -0.78 -39.22 13.33
N LEU A 804 -1.49 -40.06 12.58
CA LEU A 804 -2.77 -40.63 13.03
C LEU A 804 -2.63 -41.53 14.25
N GLU A 805 -1.50 -42.24 14.41
CA GLU A 805 -1.18 -42.98 15.63
C GLU A 805 -0.88 -42.04 16.81
N THR A 806 -0.08 -40.99 16.57
CA THR A 806 0.26 -39.97 17.57
C THR A 806 -1.00 -39.28 18.10
N LEU A 807 -1.98 -38.99 17.24
CA LEU A 807 -3.24 -38.33 17.63
C LEU A 807 -4.22 -39.25 18.39
N LYS A 808 -4.10 -40.59 18.27
CA LYS A 808 -4.92 -41.56 19.02
C LYS A 808 -4.52 -41.68 20.48
N ARG A 809 -3.23 -41.47 20.78
CA ARG A 809 -2.66 -41.41 22.14
C ARG A 809 -3.01 -40.05 22.74
#